data_AF-A0A0X3Y9N8-F1
#
_entry.id   AF-A0A0X3Y9N8-F1
#
_cell.length_a   1.000
_cell.length_b   1.000
_cell.length_c   1.000
_cell.angle_alpha   90.00
_cell.angle_beta   90.00
_cell.angle_gamma   90.00
#
_symmetry.space_group_name_H-M   'P 1'
#
loop_
_entity.id
_entity.type
_entity.pdbx_description
1 polymer ?
#
loop_
_entity_poly.entity_id
_entity_poly.type
_entity_poly.pdbx_seq_one_letter_code
_entity_poly.pdbx_strand_id
1 'polypeptide(L)'
;MLLNGRKTCIILLWCLSLTPGTLFASAEADYEKALQAFQQNEQQAAYIHLKNVLQQAPDHIPAKVLMGKILLQKGYFNEAIVEFEESLREGADIELMLAELANSYLFTGKHQQVIALGQDHKLSADSQFDWHLFTAAAYLNLNDTDNARQHFQLAGKLQPDSVRLLNSQAALLLKEKRLKEAELLIEQALQQNNANPQSLQLKAELLQLQGQLPKAQHYYEQAVQLSPQDPLLRRALLRNYVSQYKTELAEKTLQIILQQTPDDPYALLLSAWLSSLKQNLADATAVSTQLSEKLWQLTKEQVVNQPSLLFSRALLSYVDGNYEKARSDLVSYNQAVPADLNAVAILTDVYIRQGDNGVAIQLLERHLAQLNNMPELAQRLITLYIRTNRAYKAEQLIANLRLQFPDNIDFTLLHAAVLKQIAQDQQARDLIAEQSALHSDNLLLRINHALLALDNKDYAQALTLADQLLSEDADNVHYLNFKAATLIKSGQAQLAIPVLEHILTLQPAHTAAQFNLATLAIHQQQYQQAIALLEPLVQLYPQHKPASTLLGMAYFRAEQFEKAEAVLLKTVASKPYPPADELLFDLYFQQGRYQQALVVTEQALKRSFMDETLLWKKAQLLLLLKQSDESIKVQNLLVGLITADADKMLRLALMQRESADLAASGQSLHSALQLAPQHKLLQLELVNHYLITEQYNKAEQQLKPLAAKFPSDPNILMLQGDIVAAQRQYEAARKIYLNAIGHDPQFRLAWVKLYQLAKSGYGANAFTDAALKTLNTSKDPSWLRRLLAEHYVNKQLTAEAITQYETLLANGDFTEDALLHNNLANLYLGSDTAKALQHAEKTLALAPKQAFSLDTYGWVLAQSGQYQQAVAILRQANALNATDPAIRFHIAYTLVKLQRQAEAIELLRQLLANSNDFTEKQQATQLLEQLVAANSA
;
A
#
# COMPACT_ATOMS: atom_id res chain seq x y z
N MET A 1 7.69 62.46 -29.46
CA MET A 1 6.62 62.83 -30.41
C MET A 1 6.83 62.02 -31.69
N LEU A 2 5.89 61.11 -31.99
CA LEU A 2 5.47 60.54 -33.29
C LEU A 2 6.48 60.20 -34.41
N LEU A 3 6.51 58.90 -34.75
CA LEU A 3 6.45 58.25 -36.09
C LEU A 3 7.35 58.75 -37.25
N ASN A 4 8.20 57.88 -37.82
CA ASN A 4 7.89 56.96 -38.94
C ASN A 4 9.16 56.38 -39.61
N GLY A 5 9.08 55.14 -40.14
CA GLY A 5 9.74 54.79 -41.41
C GLY A 5 10.91 53.79 -41.44
N ARG A 6 10.58 52.49 -41.37
CA ARG A 6 11.19 51.32 -42.04
C ARG A 6 12.58 51.44 -42.70
N LYS A 7 13.53 50.61 -42.24
CA LYS A 7 14.43 49.82 -43.09
C LYS A 7 14.54 48.39 -42.56
N THR A 8 14.07 47.45 -43.37
CA THR A 8 14.12 46.00 -43.21
C THR A 8 15.58 45.53 -43.39
N CYS A 9 16.21 45.07 -42.31
CA CYS A 9 17.40 44.22 -42.38
C CYS A 9 16.95 42.76 -42.34
N ILE A 10 17.15 42.05 -43.46
CA ILE A 10 17.02 40.61 -43.55
C ILE A 10 18.19 40.01 -42.79
N ILE A 11 17.95 39.53 -41.57
CA ILE A 11 18.84 38.59 -40.88
C ILE A 11 18.32 37.20 -41.22
N LEU A 12 19.03 36.51 -42.10
CA LEU A 12 18.90 35.09 -42.38
C LEU A 12 19.28 34.30 -41.11
N LEU A 13 18.30 34.10 -40.22
CA LEU A 13 18.36 33.06 -39.20
C LEU A 13 18.00 31.73 -39.89
N TRP A 14 19.03 30.94 -40.21
CA TRP A 14 18.89 29.52 -40.50
C TRP A 14 18.42 28.80 -39.22
N CYS A 15 17.12 28.85 -38.95
CA CYS A 15 16.48 27.88 -38.06
C CYS A 15 16.32 26.58 -38.86
N LEU A 16 17.30 25.67 -38.72
CA LEU A 16 17.09 24.25 -38.99
C LEU A 16 15.94 23.78 -38.09
N SER A 17 14.76 23.60 -38.68
CA SER A 17 13.67 22.86 -38.08
C SER A 17 14.12 21.41 -37.92
N LEU A 18 14.79 21.10 -36.80
CA LEU A 18 15.07 19.73 -36.39
C LEU A 18 13.73 19.09 -36.06
N THR A 19 13.27 18.22 -36.95
CA THR A 19 12.07 17.40 -36.74
C THR A 19 12.32 16.45 -35.57
N PRO A 20 11.28 16.03 -34.82
CA PRO A 20 11.42 15.10 -33.69
C PRO A 20 12.25 13.84 -34.01
N GLY A 21 12.20 13.36 -35.26
CA GLY A 21 12.98 12.22 -35.72
C GLY A 21 14.51 12.44 -35.77
N THR A 22 14.97 13.68 -35.93
CA THR A 22 16.43 14.00 -35.96
C THR A 22 17.06 14.03 -34.57
N LEU A 23 16.31 14.47 -33.55
CA LEU A 23 16.73 14.47 -32.14
C LEU A 23 16.71 13.04 -31.55
N PHE A 24 15.72 12.24 -31.94
CA PHE A 24 15.66 10.83 -31.56
C PHE A 24 16.87 10.05 -32.12
N ALA A 25 17.19 10.26 -33.40
CA ALA A 25 18.35 9.61 -34.04
C ALA A 25 19.70 10.00 -33.39
N SER A 26 19.85 11.25 -32.92
CA SER A 26 21.08 11.68 -32.21
C SER A 26 21.17 11.11 -30.80
N ALA A 27 20.05 11.06 -30.06
CA ALA A 27 20.00 10.47 -28.73
C ALA A 27 20.34 8.96 -28.78
N GLU A 28 19.80 8.23 -29.75
CA GLU A 28 20.10 6.80 -29.94
C GLU A 28 21.58 6.56 -30.30
N ALA A 29 22.17 7.41 -31.14
CA ALA A 29 23.60 7.31 -31.46
C ALA A 29 24.51 7.54 -30.24
N ASP A 30 24.14 8.46 -29.33
CA ASP A 30 24.86 8.67 -28.08
C ASP A 30 24.60 7.55 -27.06
N TYR A 31 23.41 6.94 -27.06
CA TYR A 31 23.12 5.76 -26.24
C TYR A 31 24.00 4.57 -26.64
N GLU A 32 24.23 4.35 -27.94
CA GLU A 32 25.13 3.29 -28.40
C GLU A 32 26.57 3.49 -27.93
N LYS A 33 27.07 4.72 -27.99
CA LYS A 33 28.40 5.06 -27.46
C LYS A 33 28.47 4.84 -25.95
N ALA A 34 27.43 5.22 -25.22
CA ALA A 34 27.33 4.98 -23.79
C ALA A 34 27.37 3.48 -23.46
N LEU A 35 26.58 2.67 -24.17
CA LEU A 35 26.52 1.23 -23.96
C LEU A 35 27.87 0.57 -24.26
N GLN A 36 28.52 0.95 -25.36
CA GLN A 36 29.85 0.45 -25.72
C GLN A 36 30.91 0.84 -24.68
N ALA A 37 30.92 2.11 -24.24
CA ALA A 37 31.84 2.58 -23.19
C ALA A 37 31.60 1.84 -21.86
N PHE A 38 30.34 1.57 -21.51
CA PHE A 38 30.00 0.79 -20.33
C PHE A 38 30.51 -0.65 -20.43
N GLN A 39 30.34 -1.31 -21.58
CA GLN A 39 30.88 -2.65 -21.83
C GLN A 39 32.41 -2.70 -21.80
N GLN A 40 33.09 -1.60 -22.13
CA GLN A 40 34.54 -1.44 -22.04
C GLN A 40 35.02 -1.01 -20.64
N ASN A 41 34.11 -0.93 -19.65
CA ASN A 41 34.37 -0.47 -18.29
C ASN A 41 34.86 1.00 -18.19
N GLU A 42 34.56 1.82 -19.20
CA GLU A 42 34.88 3.25 -19.26
C GLU A 42 33.76 4.08 -18.63
N GLN A 43 33.56 3.92 -17.31
CA GLN A 43 32.40 4.47 -16.58
C GLN A 43 32.20 5.98 -16.76
N GLN A 44 33.29 6.76 -16.81
CA GLN A 44 33.20 8.21 -16.96
C GLN A 44 32.75 8.62 -18.37
N ALA A 45 33.21 7.92 -19.41
CA ALA A 45 32.79 8.16 -20.79
C ALA A 45 31.31 7.76 -20.96
N ALA A 46 30.93 6.60 -20.44
CA ALA A 46 29.54 6.13 -20.45
C ALA A 46 28.60 7.13 -19.75
N TYR A 47 28.98 7.65 -18.58
CA TYR A 47 28.22 8.67 -17.85
C TYR A 47 28.00 9.95 -18.66
N ILE A 48 29.04 10.44 -19.35
CA ILE A 48 28.94 11.66 -20.18
C ILE A 48 27.99 11.44 -21.36
N HIS A 49 28.13 10.31 -22.06
CA HIS A 49 27.26 9.99 -23.18
C HIS A 49 25.80 9.85 -22.71
N LEU A 50 25.52 9.16 -21.60
CA LEU A 50 24.16 9.05 -21.06
C LEU A 50 23.55 10.38 -20.64
N LYS A 51 24.36 11.29 -20.10
CA LYS A 51 23.87 12.64 -19.79
C LYS A 51 23.41 13.37 -21.05
N ASN A 52 24.12 13.20 -22.17
CA ASN A 52 23.71 13.79 -23.45
C ASN A 52 22.42 13.14 -23.97
N VAL A 53 22.26 11.82 -23.81
CA VAL A 53 21.01 11.11 -24.17
C VAL A 53 19.84 11.66 -23.36
N LEU A 54 19.96 11.67 -22.02
CA LEU A 54 18.87 12.09 -21.12
C LEU A 54 18.57 13.59 -21.18
N GLN A 55 19.51 14.40 -21.68
CA GLN A 55 19.23 15.81 -21.98
C GLN A 55 18.35 15.97 -23.25
N GLN A 56 18.52 15.09 -24.24
CA GLN A 56 17.77 15.13 -25.50
C GLN A 56 16.44 14.37 -25.41
N ALA A 57 16.44 13.24 -24.72
CA ALA A 57 15.31 12.34 -24.50
C ALA A 57 15.22 11.94 -23.02
N PRO A 58 14.61 12.78 -22.17
CA PRO A 58 14.53 12.55 -20.72
C PRO A 58 13.74 11.30 -20.32
N ASP A 59 12.93 10.75 -21.21
CA ASP A 59 12.11 9.55 -21.03
C ASP A 59 12.72 8.29 -21.67
N HIS A 60 13.98 8.36 -22.13
CA HIS A 60 14.67 7.22 -22.74
C HIS A 60 15.02 6.14 -21.69
N ILE A 61 14.09 5.19 -21.51
CA ILE A 61 14.15 4.14 -20.49
C ILE A 61 15.48 3.37 -20.50
N PRO A 62 16.01 2.86 -21.64
CA PRO A 62 17.27 2.12 -21.64
C PRO A 62 18.46 2.94 -21.11
N ALA A 63 18.43 4.27 -21.26
CA ALA A 63 19.49 5.15 -20.77
C ALA A 63 19.38 5.40 -19.27
N LYS A 64 18.17 5.56 -18.73
CA LYS A 64 17.96 5.68 -17.27
C LYS A 64 18.43 4.44 -16.53
N VAL A 65 18.07 3.25 -17.03
CA VAL A 65 18.50 1.99 -16.44
C VAL A 65 20.03 1.89 -16.44
N LEU A 66 20.69 2.22 -17.56
CA LEU A 66 22.15 2.19 -17.64
C LEU A 66 22.80 3.26 -16.73
N MET A 67 22.19 4.44 -16.61
CA MET A 67 22.64 5.50 -15.71
C MET A 67 22.59 5.06 -14.25
N GLY A 68 21.48 4.45 -13.82
CA GLY A 68 21.32 3.91 -12.47
C GLY A 68 22.41 2.88 -12.14
N LYS A 69 22.75 1.98 -13.09
CA LYS A 69 23.84 1.00 -12.91
C LYS A 69 25.20 1.67 -12.71
N ILE A 70 25.50 2.73 -13.47
CA ILE A 70 26.76 3.48 -13.32
C ILE A 70 26.79 4.24 -11.99
N LEU A 71 25.69 4.88 -11.59
CA LEU A 71 25.60 5.59 -10.31
C LEU A 71 25.81 4.64 -9.12
N LEU A 72 25.22 3.45 -9.18
CA LEU A 72 25.44 2.40 -8.19
C LEU A 72 26.91 1.99 -8.10
N GLN A 73 27.58 1.77 -9.24
CA GLN A 73 29.02 1.44 -9.27
C GLN A 73 29.90 2.55 -8.67
N LYS A 74 29.45 3.80 -8.73
CA LYS A 74 30.12 4.97 -8.13
C LYS A 74 29.76 5.21 -6.65
N GLY A 75 28.86 4.39 -6.07
CA GLY A 75 28.44 4.51 -4.67
C GLY A 75 27.34 5.55 -4.41
N TYR A 76 26.74 6.11 -5.46
CA TYR A 76 25.64 7.09 -5.37
C TYR A 76 24.28 6.37 -5.28
N PHE A 77 24.03 5.71 -4.14
CA PHE A 77 22.88 4.81 -3.96
C PHE A 77 21.52 5.52 -4.08
N ASN A 78 21.40 6.75 -3.56
CA ASN A 78 20.13 7.48 -3.61
C ASN A 78 19.84 7.97 -5.04
N GLU A 79 20.85 8.44 -5.74
CA GLU A 79 20.75 8.89 -7.12
C GLU A 79 20.45 7.72 -8.06
N ALA A 80 21.07 6.55 -7.82
CA ALA A 80 20.76 5.32 -8.55
C ALA A 80 19.29 4.91 -8.34
N ILE A 81 18.78 4.97 -7.10
CA ILE A 81 17.37 4.69 -6.80
C ILE A 81 16.44 5.62 -7.60
N VAL A 82 16.76 6.92 -7.69
CA VAL A 82 15.94 7.88 -8.45
C VAL A 82 15.83 7.47 -9.92
N GLU A 83 16.95 7.16 -10.58
CA GLU A 83 16.96 6.74 -11.99
C GLU A 83 16.17 5.44 -12.20
N PHE A 84 16.34 4.45 -11.32
CA PHE A 84 15.60 3.20 -11.40
C PHE A 84 14.09 3.38 -11.15
N GLU A 85 13.69 4.09 -10.09
CA GLU A 85 12.28 4.37 -9.80
C GLU A 85 11.61 5.22 -10.89
N GLU A 86 12.33 6.17 -11.49
CA GLU A 86 11.85 6.90 -12.66
C GLU A 86 11.66 5.98 -13.87
N SER A 87 12.60 5.07 -14.13
CA SER A 87 12.45 4.12 -15.24
C SER A 87 11.24 3.19 -15.04
N LEU A 88 10.99 2.71 -13.82
CA LEU A 88 9.80 1.92 -13.48
C LEU A 88 8.50 2.71 -13.66
N ARG A 89 8.49 4.00 -13.29
CA ARG A 89 7.32 4.89 -13.54
C ARG A 89 7.04 5.09 -15.02
N GLU A 90 8.07 5.07 -15.87
CA GLU A 90 7.93 5.10 -17.33
C GLU A 90 7.57 3.74 -17.94
N GLY A 91 7.43 2.69 -17.12
CA GLY A 91 6.99 1.36 -17.53
C GLY A 91 8.12 0.36 -17.77
N ALA A 92 9.34 0.64 -17.31
CA ALA A 92 10.45 -0.31 -17.42
C ALA A 92 10.13 -1.64 -16.72
N ASP A 93 10.57 -2.74 -17.33
CA ASP A 93 10.53 -4.06 -16.71
C ASP A 93 11.59 -4.14 -15.60
N ILE A 94 11.14 -4.47 -14.38
CA ILE A 94 12.00 -4.60 -13.20
C ILE A 94 13.11 -5.65 -13.41
N GLU A 95 12.90 -6.63 -14.28
CA GLU A 95 13.88 -7.66 -14.64
C GLU A 95 15.25 -7.06 -15.03
N LEU A 96 15.28 -5.83 -15.57
CA LEU A 96 16.52 -5.19 -16.01
C LEU A 96 17.38 -4.61 -14.88
N MET A 97 16.80 -4.41 -13.69
CA MET A 97 17.41 -3.64 -12.61
C MET A 97 17.12 -4.17 -11.20
N LEU A 98 16.49 -5.33 -11.08
CA LEU A 98 16.01 -5.87 -9.79
C LEU A 98 17.13 -5.96 -8.77
N ALA A 99 18.27 -6.57 -9.13
CA ALA A 99 19.37 -6.78 -8.21
C ALA A 99 20.02 -5.45 -7.78
N GLU A 100 20.24 -4.54 -8.74
CA GLU A 100 20.84 -3.24 -8.50
C GLU A 100 19.95 -2.34 -7.62
N LEU A 101 18.64 -2.33 -7.88
CA LEU A 101 17.68 -1.56 -7.10
C LEU A 101 17.49 -2.17 -5.70
N ALA A 102 17.35 -3.50 -5.58
CA ALA A 102 17.25 -4.18 -4.30
C ALA A 102 18.47 -3.92 -3.41
N ASN A 103 19.67 -3.98 -3.99
CA ASN A 103 20.91 -3.67 -3.28
C ASN A 103 20.93 -2.20 -2.80
N SER A 104 20.52 -1.27 -3.65
CA SER A 104 20.44 0.15 -3.30
C SER A 104 19.45 0.41 -2.16
N TYR A 105 18.29 -0.25 -2.16
CA TYR A 105 17.31 -0.18 -1.08
C TYR A 105 17.82 -0.79 0.23
N LEU A 106 18.48 -1.95 0.18
CA LEU A 106 19.08 -2.56 1.37
C LEU A 106 20.12 -1.64 2.00
N PHE A 107 20.99 -1.04 1.19
CA PHE A 107 22.03 -0.13 1.67
C PHE A 107 21.44 1.14 2.31
N THR A 108 20.32 1.63 1.79
CA THR A 108 19.64 2.85 2.29
C THR A 108 18.60 2.56 3.39
N GLY A 109 18.52 1.32 3.90
CA GLY A 109 17.59 0.93 4.98
C GLY A 109 16.13 0.79 4.55
N LYS A 110 15.84 0.84 3.24
CA LYS A 110 14.51 0.74 2.64
C LYS A 110 14.04 -0.72 2.52
N HIS A 111 13.99 -1.43 3.66
CA HIS A 111 13.76 -2.88 3.70
C HIS A 111 12.38 -3.31 3.20
N GLN A 112 11.34 -2.50 3.44
CA GLN A 112 9.99 -2.80 2.96
C GLN A 112 9.91 -2.74 1.42
N GLN A 113 10.64 -1.79 0.81
CA GLN A 113 10.70 -1.65 -0.64
C GLN A 113 11.38 -2.85 -1.31
N VAL A 114 12.41 -3.43 -0.67
CA VAL A 114 13.04 -4.68 -1.16
C VAL A 114 12.05 -5.84 -1.18
N ILE A 115 11.27 -5.99 -0.10
CA ILE A 115 10.27 -7.05 0.03
C ILE A 115 9.21 -6.90 -1.08
N ALA A 116 8.74 -5.67 -1.32
CA ALA A 116 7.72 -5.38 -2.33
C ALA A 116 8.22 -5.54 -3.78
N LEU A 117 9.53 -5.44 -4.02
CA LEU A 117 10.12 -5.32 -5.37
C LEU A 117 9.69 -6.43 -6.35
N GLY A 118 9.57 -7.66 -5.86
CA GLY A 118 9.25 -8.84 -6.67
C GLY A 118 7.83 -9.38 -6.51
N GLN A 119 6.94 -8.75 -5.73
CA GLN A 119 5.66 -9.36 -5.36
C GLN A 119 4.59 -9.37 -6.47
N ASP A 120 4.76 -8.57 -7.54
CA ASP A 120 3.76 -8.44 -8.61
C ASP A 120 4.37 -8.51 -10.03
N HIS A 121 5.61 -8.99 -10.16
CA HIS A 121 6.33 -9.00 -11.42
C HIS A 121 6.59 -10.42 -11.93
N LYS A 122 6.53 -10.59 -13.24
CA LYS A 122 7.05 -11.80 -13.88
C LYS A 122 8.57 -11.69 -13.90
N LEU A 123 9.25 -12.51 -13.11
CA LEU A 123 10.70 -12.53 -13.00
C LEU A 123 11.27 -13.81 -13.62
N SER A 124 12.46 -13.73 -14.20
CA SER A 124 13.21 -14.94 -14.58
C SER A 124 13.64 -15.74 -13.35
N ALA A 125 14.05 -17.00 -13.52
CA ALA A 125 14.49 -17.85 -12.41
C ALA A 125 15.68 -17.24 -11.63
N ASP A 126 16.60 -16.58 -12.34
CA ASP A 126 17.75 -15.91 -11.71
C ASP A 126 17.33 -14.65 -10.94
N SER A 127 16.46 -13.83 -11.53
CA SER A 127 15.92 -12.65 -10.85
C SER A 127 15.04 -13.01 -9.65
N GLN A 128 14.30 -14.13 -9.71
CA GLN A 128 13.59 -14.68 -8.56
C GLN A 128 14.55 -15.13 -7.46
N PHE A 129 15.65 -15.80 -7.81
CA PHE A 129 16.68 -16.20 -6.86
C PHE A 129 17.29 -14.98 -6.16
N ASP A 130 17.66 -13.96 -6.93
CA ASP A 130 18.20 -12.70 -6.40
C ASP A 130 17.20 -12.00 -5.49
N TRP A 131 15.95 -11.86 -5.93
CA TRP A 131 14.90 -11.26 -5.13
C TRP A 131 14.70 -11.99 -3.80
N HIS A 132 14.67 -13.33 -3.79
CA HIS A 132 14.55 -14.09 -2.55
C HIS A 132 15.74 -13.86 -1.61
N LEU A 133 16.97 -13.80 -2.11
CA LEU A 133 18.14 -13.50 -1.27
C LEU A 133 18.08 -12.09 -0.68
N PHE A 134 17.75 -11.07 -1.48
CA PHE A 134 17.64 -9.69 -1.00
C PHE A 134 16.48 -9.52 -0.02
N THR A 135 15.36 -10.20 -0.27
CA THR A 135 14.19 -10.20 0.63
C THR A 135 14.49 -10.88 1.96
N ALA A 136 15.22 -12.00 1.94
CA ALA A 136 15.69 -12.63 3.17
C ALA A 136 16.59 -11.67 3.97
N ALA A 137 17.53 -10.98 3.31
CA ALA A 137 18.35 -9.96 3.96
C ALA A 137 17.52 -8.80 4.54
N ALA A 138 16.48 -8.34 3.85
CA ALA A 138 15.56 -7.33 4.34
C ALA A 138 14.82 -7.79 5.61
N TYR A 139 14.27 -9.01 5.63
CA TYR A 139 13.64 -9.58 6.81
C TYR A 139 14.60 -9.73 7.99
N LEU A 140 15.86 -10.12 7.73
CA LEU A 140 16.88 -10.19 8.78
C LEU A 140 17.18 -8.83 9.43
N ASN A 141 17.16 -7.74 8.65
CA ASN A 141 17.31 -6.38 9.16
C ASN A 141 16.07 -5.91 9.95
N LEU A 142 14.90 -6.44 9.62
CA LEU A 142 13.66 -6.25 10.38
C LEU A 142 13.53 -7.18 11.62
N ASN A 143 14.56 -7.99 11.90
CA ASN A 143 14.56 -9.04 12.94
C ASN A 143 13.47 -10.12 12.78
N ASP A 144 12.98 -10.32 11.57
CA ASP A 144 12.04 -11.41 11.24
C ASP A 144 12.80 -12.61 10.67
N THR A 145 13.26 -13.49 11.56
CA THR A 145 14.11 -14.62 11.20
C THR A 145 13.35 -15.76 10.53
N ASP A 146 12.05 -15.87 10.78
CA ASP A 146 11.23 -16.95 10.23
C ASP A 146 10.91 -16.71 8.76
N ASN A 147 10.51 -15.50 8.39
CA ASN A 147 10.34 -15.13 6.98
C ASN A 147 11.66 -15.14 6.22
N ALA A 148 12.76 -14.70 6.84
CA ALA A 148 14.08 -14.81 6.22
C ALA A 148 14.45 -16.27 5.86
N ARG A 149 14.18 -17.22 6.75
CA ARG A 149 14.38 -18.66 6.49
C ARG A 149 13.54 -19.17 5.33
N GLN A 150 12.27 -18.78 5.26
CA GLN A 150 11.39 -19.19 4.17
C GLN A 150 11.94 -18.70 2.81
N HIS A 151 12.37 -17.44 2.73
CA HIS A 151 12.95 -16.90 1.50
C HIS A 151 14.28 -17.59 1.13
N PHE A 152 15.12 -17.98 2.09
CA PHE A 152 16.29 -18.82 1.80
C PHE A 152 15.92 -20.20 1.26
N GLN A 153 14.86 -20.83 1.77
CA GLN A 153 14.37 -22.10 1.22
C GLN A 153 13.87 -21.96 -0.22
N LEU A 154 13.18 -20.86 -0.52
CA LEU A 154 12.72 -20.55 -1.88
C LEU A 154 13.89 -20.31 -2.83
N ALA A 155 14.89 -19.53 -2.41
CA ALA A 155 16.14 -19.36 -3.16
C ALA A 155 16.87 -20.71 -3.39
N GLY A 156 16.90 -21.58 -2.37
CA GLY A 156 17.53 -22.91 -2.46
C GLY A 156 16.81 -23.89 -3.40
N LYS A 157 15.52 -23.69 -3.68
CA LYS A 157 14.83 -24.47 -4.73
C LYS A 157 15.25 -24.06 -6.14
N LEU A 158 15.68 -22.81 -6.32
CA LEU A 158 16.11 -22.26 -7.61
C LEU A 158 17.60 -22.59 -7.86
N GLN A 159 18.47 -22.28 -6.88
CA GLN A 159 19.91 -22.52 -6.98
C GLN A 159 20.45 -23.10 -5.65
N PRO A 160 20.37 -24.44 -5.45
CA PRO A 160 20.71 -25.08 -4.18
C PRO A 160 22.19 -24.98 -3.79
N ASP A 161 23.09 -24.96 -4.77
CA ASP A 161 24.55 -24.99 -4.55
C ASP A 161 25.21 -23.61 -4.71
N SER A 162 24.45 -22.53 -4.62
CA SER A 162 24.99 -21.17 -4.81
C SER A 162 25.80 -20.70 -3.60
N VAL A 163 27.07 -20.32 -3.80
CA VAL A 163 27.94 -19.69 -2.78
C VAL A 163 27.23 -18.52 -2.06
N ARG A 164 26.44 -17.72 -2.81
CA ARG A 164 25.69 -16.58 -2.26
C ARG A 164 24.62 -17.01 -1.26
N LEU A 165 23.92 -18.11 -1.54
CA LEU A 165 22.92 -18.68 -0.63
C LEU A 165 23.60 -19.24 0.63
N LEU A 166 24.66 -20.04 0.46
CA LEU A 166 25.42 -20.64 1.56
C LEU A 166 25.95 -19.57 2.53
N ASN A 167 26.56 -18.51 2.00
CA ASN A 167 27.03 -17.38 2.82
C ASN A 167 25.87 -16.67 3.56
N SER A 168 24.75 -16.45 2.90
CA SER A 168 23.60 -15.74 3.50
C SER A 168 22.97 -16.55 4.64
N GLN A 169 22.86 -17.86 4.48
CA GLN A 169 22.38 -18.77 5.53
C GLN A 169 23.38 -18.90 6.69
N ALA A 170 24.68 -18.96 6.39
CA ALA A 170 25.73 -18.98 7.41
C ALA A 170 25.70 -17.73 8.29
N ALA A 171 25.54 -16.53 7.68
CA ALA A 171 25.42 -15.27 8.41
C ALA A 171 24.25 -15.28 9.41
N LEU A 172 23.09 -15.84 9.02
CA LEU A 172 21.96 -16.02 9.94
C LEU A 172 22.31 -16.96 11.09
N LEU A 173 22.91 -18.12 10.81
CA LEU A 173 23.27 -19.09 11.86
C LEU A 173 24.28 -18.53 12.87
N LEU A 174 25.21 -17.68 12.43
CA LEU A 174 26.11 -16.94 13.33
C LEU A 174 25.34 -15.99 14.26
N LYS A 175 24.35 -15.24 13.75
CA LYS A 175 23.47 -14.38 14.55
C LYS A 175 22.70 -15.19 15.61
N GLU A 176 22.29 -16.41 15.27
CA GLU A 176 21.59 -17.34 16.17
C GLU A 176 22.53 -18.10 17.13
N LYS A 177 23.85 -17.87 17.05
CA LYS A 177 24.89 -18.59 17.81
C LYS A 177 24.92 -20.11 17.53
N ARG A 178 24.42 -20.56 16.38
CA ARG A 178 24.46 -21.96 15.91
C ARG A 178 25.77 -22.24 15.19
N LEU A 179 26.86 -22.16 15.94
CA LEU A 179 28.22 -22.06 15.39
C LEU A 179 28.65 -23.26 14.54
N LYS A 180 28.27 -24.49 14.94
CA LYS A 180 28.64 -25.73 14.21
C LYS A 180 27.97 -25.82 12.83
N GLU A 181 26.72 -25.40 12.74
CA GLU A 181 25.97 -25.43 11.48
C GLU A 181 26.42 -24.31 10.55
N ALA A 182 26.72 -23.13 11.10
CA ALA A 182 27.34 -22.04 10.35
C ALA A 182 28.69 -22.46 9.77
N GLU A 183 29.52 -23.17 10.55
CA GLU A 183 30.83 -23.65 10.10
C GLU A 183 30.73 -24.57 8.88
N LEU A 184 29.76 -25.50 8.86
CA LEU A 184 29.55 -26.40 7.73
C LEU A 184 29.25 -25.64 6.43
N LEU A 185 28.33 -24.66 6.48
CA LEU A 185 27.96 -23.86 5.31
C LEU A 185 29.11 -22.96 4.83
N ILE A 186 29.87 -22.38 5.76
CA ILE A 186 31.05 -21.56 5.43
C ILE A 186 32.13 -22.41 4.75
N GLU A 187 32.36 -23.62 5.24
CA GLU A 187 33.33 -24.54 4.63
C GLU A 187 32.89 -25.02 3.25
N GLN A 188 31.60 -25.32 3.06
CA GLN A 188 31.04 -25.63 1.74
C GLN A 188 31.21 -24.47 0.76
N ALA A 189 30.91 -23.23 1.19
CA ALA A 189 31.10 -22.03 0.37
C ALA A 189 32.58 -21.82 -0.03
N LEU A 190 33.51 -22.02 0.91
CA LEU A 190 34.96 -21.90 0.66
C LEU A 190 35.53 -23.06 -0.18
N GLN A 191 34.92 -24.24 -0.14
CA GLN A 191 35.28 -25.36 -1.03
C GLN A 191 34.92 -25.06 -2.48
N GLN A 192 33.77 -24.42 -2.71
CA GLN A 192 33.35 -24.00 -4.04
C GLN A 192 34.16 -22.80 -4.55
N ASN A 193 34.43 -21.82 -3.68
CA ASN A 193 35.25 -20.66 -4.00
C ASN A 193 36.09 -20.22 -2.79
N ASN A 194 37.35 -20.64 -2.78
CA ASN A 194 38.29 -20.38 -1.69
C ASN A 194 38.73 -18.91 -1.55
N ALA A 195 38.50 -18.10 -2.59
CA ALA A 195 38.86 -16.68 -2.66
C ALA A 195 37.62 -15.77 -2.60
N ASN A 196 36.56 -16.19 -1.90
CA ASN A 196 35.36 -15.38 -1.69
C ASN A 196 35.51 -14.47 -0.44
N PRO A 197 35.51 -13.13 -0.58
CA PRO A 197 35.71 -12.21 0.55
C PRO A 197 34.66 -12.35 1.66
N GLN A 198 33.40 -12.57 1.29
CA GLN A 198 32.29 -12.71 2.23
C GLN A 198 32.37 -14.03 3.01
N SER A 199 32.72 -15.14 2.36
CA SER A 199 32.94 -16.42 3.04
C SER A 199 34.09 -16.35 4.04
N LEU A 200 35.19 -15.64 3.70
CA LEU A 200 36.31 -15.40 4.60
C LEU A 200 35.94 -14.51 5.79
N GLN A 201 35.14 -13.46 5.56
CA GLN A 201 34.58 -12.64 6.64
C GLN A 201 33.75 -13.48 7.62
N LEU A 202 32.86 -14.34 7.13
CA LEU A 202 32.02 -15.18 7.98
C LEU A 202 32.85 -16.19 8.78
N LYS A 203 33.95 -16.74 8.21
CA LYS A 203 34.89 -17.58 8.98
C LYS A 203 35.58 -16.77 10.09
N ALA A 204 35.93 -15.50 9.84
CA ALA A 204 36.50 -14.62 10.85
C ALA A 204 35.49 -14.32 11.99
N GLU A 205 34.24 -14.03 11.66
CA GLU A 205 33.15 -13.79 12.63
C GLU A 205 32.87 -15.02 13.50
N LEU A 206 32.83 -16.21 12.90
CA LEU A 206 32.73 -17.49 13.62
C LEU A 206 33.84 -17.64 14.65
N LEU A 207 35.10 -17.44 14.24
CA LEU A 207 36.28 -17.54 15.11
C LEU A 207 36.25 -16.49 16.23
N GLN A 208 35.74 -15.29 15.95
CA GLN A 208 35.56 -14.25 16.95
C GLN A 208 34.53 -14.64 18.02
N LEU A 209 33.39 -15.23 17.62
CA LEU A 209 32.38 -15.74 18.56
C LEU A 209 32.88 -16.92 19.40
N GLN A 210 33.84 -17.69 18.87
CA GLN A 210 34.54 -18.76 19.59
C GLN A 210 35.67 -18.25 20.52
N GLY A 211 35.91 -16.95 20.58
CA GLY A 211 36.99 -16.34 21.38
C GLY A 211 38.39 -16.48 20.76
N GLN A 212 38.51 -16.99 19.54
CA GLN A 212 39.79 -17.17 18.84
C GLN A 212 40.19 -15.88 18.09
N LEU A 213 40.28 -14.76 18.82
CA LEU A 213 40.49 -13.42 18.26
C LEU A 213 41.72 -13.30 17.33
N PRO A 214 42.89 -13.92 17.62
CA PRO A 214 44.04 -13.87 16.72
C PRO A 214 43.84 -14.63 15.41
N LYS A 215 43.09 -15.73 15.42
CA LYS A 215 42.77 -16.46 14.17
C LYS A 215 41.72 -15.71 13.35
N ALA A 216 40.74 -15.10 14.01
CA ALA A 216 39.77 -14.23 13.35
C ALA A 216 40.45 -13.07 12.61
N GLN A 217 41.48 -12.47 13.21
CA GLN A 217 42.28 -11.41 12.59
C GLN A 217 42.83 -11.83 11.21
N HIS A 218 43.41 -13.03 11.10
CA HIS A 218 44.00 -13.52 9.84
C HIS A 218 42.99 -13.56 8.69
N TYR A 219 41.78 -14.06 8.95
CA TYR A 219 40.73 -14.14 7.94
C TYR A 219 40.12 -12.77 7.58
N TYR A 220 39.99 -11.86 8.55
CA TYR A 220 39.58 -10.48 8.25
C TYR A 220 40.62 -9.75 7.38
N GLU A 221 41.92 -9.95 7.63
CA GLU A 221 43.00 -9.35 6.84
C GLU A 221 42.98 -9.89 5.39
N GLN A 222 42.77 -11.20 5.19
CA GLN A 222 42.60 -11.79 3.86
C GLN A 222 41.36 -11.26 3.13
N ALA A 223 40.22 -11.17 3.82
CA ALA A 223 38.99 -10.62 3.23
C ALA A 223 39.19 -9.15 2.79
N VAL A 224 39.83 -8.32 3.61
CA VAL A 224 40.15 -6.92 3.27
C VAL A 224 41.18 -6.83 2.12
N GLN A 225 42.11 -7.78 1.99
CA GLN A 225 43.05 -7.79 0.86
C GLN A 225 42.36 -8.08 -0.49
N LEU A 226 41.36 -8.96 -0.49
CA LEU A 226 40.58 -9.29 -1.70
C LEU A 226 39.59 -8.17 -2.07
N SER A 227 39.06 -7.46 -1.06
CA SER A 227 38.12 -6.34 -1.23
C SER A 227 38.59 -5.08 -0.48
N PRO A 228 39.67 -4.42 -0.93
CA PRO A 228 40.27 -3.29 -0.19
C PRO A 228 39.39 -2.05 -0.12
N GLN A 229 38.37 -1.95 -0.97
CA GLN A 229 37.43 -0.83 -1.02
C GLN A 229 36.16 -1.07 -0.19
N ASP A 230 36.02 -2.22 0.49
CA ASP A 230 34.84 -2.52 1.30
C ASP A 230 34.96 -1.94 2.73
N PRO A 231 34.15 -0.91 3.08
CA PRO A 231 34.20 -0.29 4.40
C PRO A 231 33.66 -1.19 5.51
N LEU A 232 32.76 -2.16 5.21
CA LEU A 232 32.19 -3.06 6.20
C LEU A 232 33.22 -4.06 6.71
N LEU A 233 34.04 -4.61 5.80
CA LEU A 233 35.15 -5.50 6.15
C LEU A 233 36.18 -4.78 7.04
N ARG A 234 36.48 -3.52 6.74
CA ARG A 234 37.40 -2.70 7.55
C ARG A 234 36.85 -2.40 8.95
N ARG A 235 35.54 -2.14 9.09
CA ARG A 235 34.89 -1.98 10.41
C ARG A 235 34.96 -3.25 11.24
N ALA A 236 34.74 -4.41 10.63
CA ALA A 236 34.83 -5.70 11.32
C ALA A 236 36.25 -5.95 11.83
N LEU A 237 37.27 -5.61 11.04
CA LEU A 237 38.68 -5.64 11.44
C LEU A 237 38.98 -4.65 12.59
N LEU A 238 38.48 -3.40 12.51
CA LEU A 238 38.61 -2.40 13.57
C LEU A 238 38.05 -2.92 14.91
N ARG A 239 36.83 -3.47 14.89
CA ARG A 239 36.20 -4.06 16.09
C ARG A 239 37.04 -5.19 16.67
N ASN A 240 37.64 -6.01 15.81
CA ASN A 240 38.55 -7.08 16.23
C ASN A 240 39.81 -6.49 16.93
N TYR A 241 40.43 -5.43 16.40
CA TYR A 241 41.56 -4.74 17.06
C TYR A 241 41.17 -4.10 18.40
N VAL A 242 40.01 -3.44 18.47
CA VAL A 242 39.50 -2.86 19.72
C VAL A 242 39.27 -3.94 20.79
N SER A 243 38.67 -5.07 20.41
CA SER A 243 38.44 -6.20 21.33
C SER A 243 39.72 -6.86 21.86
N GLN A 244 40.84 -6.67 21.15
CA GLN A 244 42.17 -7.15 21.54
C GLN A 244 43.00 -6.08 22.27
N TYR A 245 42.45 -4.89 22.54
CA TYR A 245 43.17 -3.75 23.10
C TYR A 245 44.39 -3.30 22.26
N LYS A 246 44.35 -3.54 20.93
CA LYS A 246 45.41 -3.13 19.99
C LYS A 246 45.16 -1.70 19.49
N THR A 247 45.32 -0.73 20.39
CA THR A 247 44.94 0.68 20.18
C THR A 247 45.58 1.33 18.94
N GLU A 248 46.86 1.06 18.66
CA GLU A 248 47.54 1.66 17.49
C GLU A 248 47.02 1.14 16.14
N LEU A 249 46.72 -0.17 16.05
CA LEU A 249 46.15 -0.76 14.83
C LEU A 249 44.69 -0.34 14.65
N ALA A 250 43.94 -0.20 15.75
CA ALA A 250 42.60 0.35 15.74
C ALA A 250 42.60 1.81 15.23
N GLU A 251 43.55 2.64 15.68
CA GLU A 251 43.67 4.05 15.27
C GLU A 251 44.02 4.19 13.78
N LYS A 252 44.98 3.41 13.26
CA LYS A 252 45.30 3.37 11.82
C LYS A 252 44.11 2.92 10.97
N THR A 253 43.40 1.89 11.42
CA THR A 253 42.21 1.38 10.70
C THR A 253 41.07 2.38 10.73
N LEU A 254 40.86 3.05 11.88
CA LEU A 254 39.86 4.10 12.05
C LEU A 254 40.13 5.31 11.15
N GLN A 255 41.39 5.72 10.98
CA GLN A 255 41.76 6.81 10.05
C GLN A 255 41.43 6.45 8.60
N ILE A 256 41.67 5.21 8.17
CA ILE A 256 41.31 4.75 6.82
C ILE A 256 39.78 4.76 6.66
N ILE A 257 39.02 4.31 7.66
CA ILE A 257 37.55 4.35 7.65
C ILE A 257 37.05 5.81 7.57
N LEU A 258 37.66 6.74 8.31
CA LEU A 258 37.28 8.16 8.26
C LEU A 258 37.71 8.85 6.96
N GLN A 259 38.74 8.36 6.26
CA GLN A 259 39.09 8.84 4.90
C GLN A 259 38.11 8.36 3.84
N GLN A 260 37.62 7.11 3.97
CA GLN A 260 36.68 6.50 3.04
C GLN A 260 35.22 6.92 3.32
N THR A 261 34.89 7.10 4.60
CA THR A 261 33.56 7.44 5.12
C THR A 261 33.67 8.50 6.23
N PRO A 262 33.92 9.78 5.87
CA PRO A 262 34.12 10.87 6.85
C PRO A 262 32.94 11.09 7.83
N ASP A 263 31.74 10.66 7.46
CA ASP A 263 30.50 10.89 8.21
C ASP A 263 29.99 9.67 9.00
N ASP A 264 30.79 8.61 9.16
CA ASP A 264 30.39 7.41 9.89
C ASP A 264 30.17 7.69 11.41
N PRO A 265 28.92 7.59 11.94
CA PRO A 265 28.61 7.91 13.33
C PRO A 265 29.26 6.97 14.35
N TYR A 266 29.46 5.70 13.97
CA TYR A 266 30.10 4.71 14.82
C TYR A 266 31.61 4.97 14.91
N ALA A 267 32.23 5.34 13.79
CA ALA A 267 33.63 5.77 13.74
C ALA A 267 33.86 7.04 14.59
N LEU A 268 32.92 7.99 14.55
CA LEU A 268 32.98 9.23 15.34
C LEU A 268 32.78 8.99 16.83
N LEU A 269 31.85 8.11 17.23
CA LEU A 269 31.63 7.73 18.62
C LEU A 269 32.83 6.96 19.21
N LEU A 270 33.41 6.05 18.43
CA LEU A 270 34.65 5.37 18.81
C LEU A 270 35.84 6.33 18.85
N SER A 271 35.89 7.33 17.97
CA SER A 271 36.90 8.40 18.03
C SER A 271 36.76 9.21 19.33
N ALA A 272 35.54 9.60 19.71
CA ALA A 272 35.26 10.30 20.98
C ALA A 272 35.71 9.49 22.20
N TRP A 273 35.39 8.19 22.20
CA TRP A 273 35.73 7.27 23.28
C TRP A 273 37.24 6.98 23.36
N LEU A 274 37.91 6.74 22.23
CA LEU A 274 39.37 6.56 22.17
C LEU A 274 40.12 7.84 22.59
N SER A 275 39.59 9.03 22.26
CA SER A 275 40.14 10.32 22.69
C SER A 275 39.92 10.58 24.18
N SER A 276 38.78 10.17 24.75
CA SER A 276 38.50 10.34 26.18
C SER A 276 39.39 9.45 27.07
N LEU A 277 39.75 8.24 26.62
CA LEU A 277 40.72 7.38 27.28
C LEU A 277 42.12 8.01 27.36
N LYS A 278 42.47 8.93 26.47
CA LYS A 278 43.75 9.68 26.45
C LYS A 278 43.72 10.97 27.31
N GLN A 279 42.65 11.22 28.09
CA GLN A 279 42.46 12.41 28.95
C GLN A 279 42.52 13.78 28.24
N ASN A 280 42.30 13.84 26.92
CA ASN A 280 42.28 15.11 26.21
C ASN A 280 40.88 15.76 26.23
N LEU A 281 40.59 16.55 27.26
CA LEU A 281 39.27 17.15 27.54
C LEU A 281 38.80 18.16 26.46
N ALA A 282 39.73 18.83 25.77
CA ALA A 282 39.39 19.80 24.71
C ALA A 282 38.82 19.10 23.47
N ASP A 283 39.46 18.01 23.05
CA ASP A 283 38.98 17.18 21.93
C ASP A 283 37.64 16.52 22.29
N ALA A 284 37.45 16.06 23.54
CA ALA A 284 36.20 15.45 24.00
C ALA A 284 35.00 16.43 23.95
N THR A 285 35.21 17.71 24.21
CA THR A 285 34.14 18.73 24.23
C THR A 285 33.74 19.18 22.82
N ALA A 286 34.72 19.34 21.92
CA ALA A 286 34.47 19.60 20.50
C ALA A 286 33.74 18.42 19.84
N VAL A 287 34.18 17.19 20.15
CA VAL A 287 33.53 15.97 19.67
C VAL A 287 32.14 15.81 20.29
N SER A 288 31.88 16.26 21.54
CA SER A 288 30.54 16.23 22.16
C SER A 288 29.53 17.17 21.48
N THR A 289 29.99 18.31 20.94
CA THR A 289 29.14 19.26 20.20
C THR A 289 28.86 18.75 18.79
N GLN A 290 29.88 18.21 18.13
CA GLN A 290 29.70 17.52 16.85
C GLN A 290 28.82 16.27 17.01
N LEU A 291 28.92 15.58 18.16
CA LEU A 291 28.10 14.43 18.50
C LEU A 291 26.66 14.83 18.73
N SER A 292 26.35 15.92 19.45
CA SER A 292 24.96 16.35 19.61
C SER A 292 24.31 16.66 18.26
N GLU A 293 24.94 17.50 17.42
CA GLU A 293 24.47 17.79 16.05
C GLU A 293 24.28 16.52 15.21
N LYS A 294 25.18 15.55 15.31
CA LYS A 294 25.08 14.28 14.57
C LYS A 294 24.07 13.30 15.17
N LEU A 295 23.91 13.22 16.50
CA LEU A 295 22.89 12.41 17.17
C LEU A 295 21.47 12.92 16.84
N TRP A 296 21.33 14.22 16.59
CA TRP A 296 20.11 14.81 16.03
C TRP A 296 19.82 14.35 14.60
N GLN A 297 20.86 14.07 13.82
CA GLN A 297 20.74 13.54 12.45
C GLN A 297 20.54 12.02 12.41
N LEU A 298 20.80 11.30 13.50
CA LEU A 298 20.63 9.85 13.53
C LEU A 298 19.16 9.44 13.51
N THR A 299 18.82 8.53 12.61
CA THR A 299 17.48 7.97 12.51
C THR A 299 17.19 7.04 13.69
N LYS A 300 15.92 6.68 13.84
CA LYS A 300 15.48 5.73 14.86
C LYS A 300 16.09 4.34 14.63
N GLU A 301 16.21 3.88 13.39
CA GLU A 301 16.83 2.58 13.09
C GLU A 301 18.30 2.53 13.50
N GLN A 302 19.00 3.66 13.40
CA GLN A 302 20.44 3.73 13.70
C GLN A 302 20.77 3.57 15.20
N VAL A 303 19.83 3.88 16.10
CA VAL A 303 20.11 3.93 17.56
C VAL A 303 19.36 2.89 18.40
N VAL A 304 18.34 2.22 17.85
CA VAL A 304 17.39 1.37 18.60
C VAL A 304 18.03 0.21 19.38
N ASN A 305 19.21 -0.27 18.94
CA ASN A 305 19.93 -1.36 19.59
C ASN A 305 21.03 -0.89 20.57
N GLN A 306 21.02 0.38 20.99
CA GLN A 306 22.06 0.99 21.82
C GLN A 306 21.45 1.76 23.02
N PRO A 307 21.16 1.10 24.16
CA PRO A 307 20.43 1.70 25.29
C PRO A 307 21.05 2.97 25.89
N SER A 308 22.38 3.07 25.89
CA SER A 308 23.10 4.26 26.36
C SER A 308 22.92 5.47 25.43
N LEU A 309 22.83 5.23 24.12
CA LEU A 309 22.59 6.25 23.12
C LEU A 309 21.14 6.74 23.17
N LEU A 310 20.20 5.81 23.41
CA LEU A 310 18.78 6.10 23.57
C LEU A 310 18.52 7.00 24.78
N PHE A 311 19.02 6.65 25.97
CA PHE A 311 18.79 7.47 27.17
C PHE A 311 19.35 8.90 27.02
N SER A 312 20.53 9.02 26.42
CA SER A 312 21.20 10.30 26.22
C SER A 312 20.44 11.20 25.24
N ARG A 313 19.88 10.62 24.17
CA ARG A 313 19.03 11.35 23.21
C ARG A 313 17.64 11.68 23.78
N ALA A 314 17.07 10.78 24.57
CA ALA A 314 15.80 10.94 25.27
C ALA A 314 15.79 12.16 26.20
N LEU A 315 16.80 12.25 27.07
CA LEU A 315 16.87 13.29 28.09
C LEU A 315 17.05 14.68 27.45
N LEU A 316 17.93 14.77 26.46
CA LEU A 316 18.13 16.00 25.67
C LEU A 316 16.81 16.45 25.03
N SER A 317 16.09 15.52 24.40
CA SER A 317 14.80 15.79 23.76
C SER A 317 13.71 16.24 24.75
N TYR A 318 13.68 15.68 25.96
CA TYR A 318 12.70 16.05 26.99
C TYR A 318 12.91 17.48 27.48
N VAL A 319 14.16 17.88 27.74
CA VAL A 319 14.52 19.23 28.19
C VAL A 319 14.23 20.26 27.10
N ASP A 320 14.48 19.92 25.85
CA ASP A 320 14.20 20.78 24.68
C ASP A 320 12.70 20.85 24.32
N GLY A 321 11.81 20.20 25.09
CA GLY A 321 10.37 20.18 24.84
C GLY A 321 9.93 19.30 23.67
N ASN A 322 10.84 18.49 23.11
CA ASN A 322 10.55 17.54 22.05
C ASN A 322 10.02 16.21 22.61
N TYR A 323 8.77 16.24 23.10
CA TYR A 323 8.14 15.11 23.78
C TYR A 323 7.99 13.86 22.89
N GLU A 324 7.93 14.03 21.57
CA GLU A 324 7.85 12.92 20.63
C GLU A 324 9.14 12.09 20.57
N LYS A 325 10.28 12.77 20.43
CA LYS A 325 11.59 12.13 20.44
C LYS A 325 11.92 11.59 21.83
N ALA A 326 11.62 12.38 22.87
CA ALA A 326 11.75 11.95 24.25
C ALA A 326 10.98 10.67 24.52
N ARG A 327 9.71 10.58 24.10
CA ARG A 327 8.89 9.37 24.20
C ARG A 327 9.54 8.19 23.50
N SER A 328 9.92 8.33 22.23
CA SER A 328 10.47 7.23 21.44
C SER A 328 11.68 6.60 22.13
N ASP A 329 12.58 7.45 22.63
CA ASP A 329 13.82 6.99 23.22
C ASP A 329 13.65 6.51 24.67
N LEU A 330 12.81 7.17 25.48
CA LEU A 330 12.48 6.74 26.84
C LEU A 330 11.77 5.40 26.86
N VAL A 331 10.96 5.08 25.84
CA VAL A 331 10.31 3.78 25.71
C VAL A 331 11.34 2.69 25.44
N SER A 332 12.22 2.87 24.45
CA SER A 332 13.28 1.90 24.16
C SER A 332 14.27 1.76 25.33
N TYR A 333 14.49 2.84 26.09
CA TYR A 333 15.27 2.81 27.32
C TYR A 333 14.56 2.05 28.45
N ASN A 334 13.29 2.35 28.75
CA ASN A 334 12.53 1.70 29.84
C ASN A 334 12.35 0.19 29.60
N GLN A 335 12.32 -0.25 28.33
CA GLN A 335 12.35 -1.67 27.98
C GLN A 335 13.68 -2.35 28.35
N ALA A 336 14.80 -1.63 28.22
CA ALA A 336 16.11 -2.12 28.64
C ALA A 336 16.33 -1.98 30.16
N VAL A 337 15.71 -0.98 30.82
CA VAL A 337 15.91 -0.63 32.25
C VAL A 337 14.58 -0.32 32.95
N PRO A 338 13.80 -1.32 33.40
CA PRO A 338 12.42 -1.12 33.85
C PRO A 338 12.20 -0.54 35.27
N ALA A 339 13.22 -0.52 36.13
CA ALA A 339 13.07 -0.23 37.57
C ALA A 339 13.19 1.25 37.99
N ASP A 340 13.40 2.17 37.03
CA ASP A 340 13.65 3.59 37.31
C ASP A 340 12.34 4.41 37.40
N LEU A 341 11.85 4.70 38.61
CA LEU A 341 10.61 5.47 38.85
C LEU A 341 10.69 6.94 38.39
N ASN A 342 11.89 7.50 38.23
CA ASN A 342 12.06 8.86 37.72
C ASN A 342 11.87 8.89 36.21
N ALA A 343 12.44 7.91 35.50
CA ALA A 343 12.15 7.70 34.09
C ALA A 343 10.64 7.43 33.87
N VAL A 344 9.99 6.69 34.79
CA VAL A 344 8.54 6.45 34.78
C VAL A 344 7.72 7.73 34.96
N ALA A 345 8.10 8.62 35.89
CA ALA A 345 7.40 9.88 36.09
C ALA A 345 7.53 10.81 34.87
N ILE A 346 8.74 10.94 34.31
CA ILE A 346 9.01 11.71 33.09
C ILE A 346 8.22 11.14 31.92
N LEU A 347 8.26 9.81 31.75
CA LEU A 347 7.52 9.12 30.70
C LEU A 347 6.00 9.24 30.89
N THR A 348 5.49 9.24 32.13
CA THR A 348 4.07 9.46 32.45
C THR A 348 3.64 10.87 32.06
N ASP A 349 4.45 11.88 32.38
CA ASP A 349 4.17 13.28 32.01
C ASP A 349 4.21 13.48 30.50
N VAL A 350 5.21 12.87 29.83
CA VAL A 350 5.32 12.81 28.37
C VAL A 350 4.06 12.20 27.76
N TYR A 351 3.59 11.04 28.25
CA TYR A 351 2.34 10.43 27.80
C TYR A 351 1.11 11.31 28.04
N ILE A 352 0.98 11.97 29.21
CA ILE A 352 -0.15 12.85 29.49
C ILE A 352 -0.16 14.06 28.53
N ARG A 353 1.00 14.70 28.31
CA ARG A 353 1.14 15.86 27.40
C ARG A 353 0.84 15.48 25.96
N GLN A 354 1.14 14.25 25.58
CA GLN A 354 0.84 13.70 24.26
C GLN A 354 -0.58 13.14 24.16
N GLY A 355 -1.35 13.10 25.25
CA GLY A 355 -2.71 12.59 25.29
C GLY A 355 -2.83 11.06 25.42
N ASP A 356 -1.73 10.34 25.60
CA ASP A 356 -1.62 8.88 25.74
C ASP A 356 -2.02 8.38 27.15
N ASN A 357 -3.21 8.79 27.58
CA ASN A 357 -3.72 8.54 28.93
C ASN A 357 -3.77 7.04 29.29
N GLY A 358 -4.08 6.18 28.32
CA GLY A 358 -4.13 4.72 28.56
C GLY A 358 -2.77 4.11 28.91
N VAL A 359 -1.71 4.59 28.25
CA VAL A 359 -0.35 4.11 28.49
C VAL A 359 0.19 4.68 29.79
N ALA A 360 -0.08 5.96 30.07
CA ALA A 360 0.18 6.56 31.37
C ALA A 360 -0.46 5.76 32.52
N ILE A 361 -1.72 5.32 32.36
CA ILE A 361 -2.39 4.49 33.37
C ILE A 361 -1.69 3.14 33.54
N GLN A 362 -1.39 2.42 32.46
CA GLN A 362 -0.73 1.11 32.57
C GLN A 362 0.65 1.22 33.22
N LEU A 363 1.37 2.27 32.87
CA LEU A 363 2.67 2.59 33.44
C LEU A 363 2.55 2.80 34.96
N LEU A 364 1.60 3.63 35.41
CA LEU A 364 1.34 3.87 36.84
C LEU A 364 0.78 2.63 37.57
N GLU A 365 -0.10 1.84 36.94
CA GLU A 365 -0.68 0.62 37.51
C GLU A 365 0.39 -0.45 37.83
N ARG A 366 1.49 -0.51 37.07
CA ARG A 366 2.64 -1.40 37.37
C ARG A 366 3.36 -1.02 38.66
N HIS A 367 3.16 0.20 39.13
CA HIS A 367 3.82 0.77 40.31
C HIS A 367 2.82 1.07 41.45
N LEU A 368 1.61 0.49 41.42
CA LEU A 368 0.49 0.85 42.31
C LEU A 368 0.81 0.71 43.81
N ALA A 369 1.59 -0.30 44.21
CA ALA A 369 2.03 -0.48 45.60
C ALA A 369 2.92 0.67 46.10
N GLN A 370 3.65 1.33 45.20
CA GLN A 370 4.56 2.44 45.49
C GLN A 370 3.84 3.80 45.46
N LEU A 371 2.62 3.87 44.88
CA LEU A 371 1.84 5.11 44.71
C LEU A 371 1.14 5.60 45.98
N ASN A 372 0.90 4.73 46.97
CA ASN A 372 0.22 5.10 48.22
C ASN A 372 0.98 6.16 49.04
N ASN A 373 2.28 6.33 48.79
CA ASN A 373 3.12 7.34 49.44
C ASN A 373 3.35 8.59 48.56
N MET A 374 2.64 8.72 47.45
CA MET A 374 2.78 9.81 46.46
C MET A 374 1.39 10.33 46.03
N PRO A 375 0.70 11.15 46.85
CA PRO A 375 -0.68 11.60 46.60
C PRO A 375 -0.85 12.32 45.25
N GLU A 376 0.19 13.01 44.77
CA GLU A 376 0.19 13.67 43.46
C GLU A 376 0.09 12.69 42.29
N LEU A 377 0.81 11.55 42.35
CA LEU A 377 0.72 10.51 41.33
C LEU A 377 -0.60 9.72 41.45
N ALA A 378 -1.14 9.56 42.67
CA ALA A 378 -2.44 8.93 42.91
C ALA A 378 -3.61 9.77 42.37
N GLN A 379 -3.60 11.09 42.58
CA GLN A 379 -4.59 12.01 42.01
C GLN A 379 -4.55 12.02 40.48
N ARG A 380 -3.34 12.02 39.89
CA ARG A 380 -3.16 11.87 38.43
C ARG A 380 -3.79 10.56 37.95
N LEU A 381 -3.59 9.46 38.67
CA LEU A 381 -4.19 8.17 38.34
C LEU A 381 -5.74 8.18 38.45
N ILE A 382 -6.33 8.78 39.49
CA ILE A 382 -7.80 8.89 39.64
C ILE A 382 -8.40 9.71 38.50
N THR A 383 -7.79 10.86 38.21
CA THR A 383 -8.25 11.73 37.13
C THR A 383 -8.15 11.02 35.78
N LEU A 384 -7.06 10.27 35.57
CA LEU A 384 -6.91 9.42 34.40
C LEU A 384 -7.98 8.32 34.37
N TYR A 385 -8.31 7.66 35.48
CA TYR A 385 -9.38 6.67 35.56
C TYR A 385 -10.74 7.24 35.18
N ILE A 386 -11.11 8.41 35.71
CA ILE A 386 -12.37 9.09 35.38
C ILE A 386 -12.42 9.43 33.88
N ARG A 387 -11.35 10.07 33.37
CA ARG A 387 -11.24 10.44 31.95
C ARG A 387 -11.24 9.25 30.99
N THR A 388 -10.88 8.06 31.47
CA THR A 388 -10.78 6.84 30.66
C THR A 388 -11.86 5.80 30.98
N ASN A 389 -12.92 6.19 31.69
CA ASN A 389 -14.06 5.30 32.00
C ASN A 389 -13.72 4.07 32.83
N ARG A 390 -12.73 4.19 33.73
CA ARG A 390 -12.32 3.15 34.70
C ARG A 390 -12.87 3.46 36.10
N ALA A 391 -14.15 3.79 36.17
CA ALA A 391 -14.77 4.35 37.36
C ALA A 391 -14.72 3.43 38.58
N TYR A 392 -14.86 2.11 38.44
CA TYR A 392 -14.72 1.18 39.57
C TYR A 392 -13.31 1.17 40.18
N LYS A 393 -12.26 1.37 39.37
CA LYS A 393 -10.89 1.50 39.90
C LYS A 393 -10.68 2.86 40.57
N ALA A 394 -11.29 3.91 40.01
CA ALA A 394 -11.33 5.22 40.65
C ALA A 394 -12.03 5.14 42.01
N GLU A 395 -13.14 4.41 42.10
CA GLU A 395 -13.93 4.24 43.33
C GLU A 395 -13.11 3.60 44.45
N GLN A 396 -12.42 2.50 44.17
CA GLN A 396 -11.56 1.83 45.15
C GLN A 396 -10.45 2.75 45.69
N LEU A 397 -9.88 3.58 44.81
CA LEU A 397 -8.78 4.48 45.17
C LEU A 397 -9.30 5.74 45.90
N ILE A 398 -10.38 6.35 45.44
CA ILE A 398 -10.95 7.59 46.01
C ILE A 398 -11.65 7.32 47.35
N ALA A 399 -12.30 6.16 47.53
CA ALA A 399 -12.91 5.81 48.80
C ALA A 399 -11.87 5.66 49.92
N ASN A 400 -10.72 5.04 49.62
CA ASN A 400 -9.61 4.94 50.57
C ASN A 400 -8.99 6.31 50.86
N LEU A 401 -8.76 7.12 49.82
CA LEU A 401 -8.23 8.48 50.02
C LEU A 401 -9.19 9.38 50.82
N ARG A 402 -10.52 9.28 50.64
CA ARG A 402 -11.49 10.04 51.44
C ARG A 402 -11.49 9.65 52.93
N LEU A 403 -11.14 8.41 53.28
CA LEU A 403 -10.95 8.02 54.67
C LEU A 403 -9.70 8.68 55.27
N GLN A 404 -8.64 8.86 54.46
CA GLN A 404 -7.41 9.50 54.88
C GLN A 404 -7.52 11.04 54.86
N PHE A 405 -8.42 11.60 54.03
CA PHE A 405 -8.59 13.04 53.79
C PHE A 405 -10.09 13.44 53.68
N PRO A 406 -10.86 13.42 54.79
CA PRO A 406 -12.33 13.55 54.75
C PRO A 406 -12.88 14.94 54.37
N ASP A 407 -12.17 16.03 54.71
CA ASP A 407 -12.62 17.41 54.48
C ASP A 407 -12.25 17.97 53.09
N ASN A 408 -11.67 17.13 52.22
CA ASN A 408 -11.23 17.56 50.90
C ASN A 408 -12.41 17.61 49.91
N ILE A 409 -12.88 18.82 49.58
CA ILE A 409 -13.98 19.08 48.64
C ILE A 409 -13.68 18.51 47.24
N ASP A 410 -12.42 18.54 46.78
CA ASP A 410 -12.04 17.97 45.48
C ASP A 410 -12.25 16.45 45.47
N PHE A 411 -11.98 15.77 46.59
CA PHE A 411 -12.28 14.34 46.70
C PHE A 411 -13.78 14.06 46.77
N THR A 412 -14.59 14.93 47.35
CA THR A 412 -16.06 14.82 47.34
C THR A 412 -16.63 14.97 45.92
N LEU A 413 -16.16 15.96 45.16
CA LEU A 413 -16.58 16.17 43.78
C LEU A 413 -16.07 15.07 42.85
N LEU A 414 -14.82 14.62 43.01
CA LEU A 414 -14.28 13.48 42.28
C LEU A 414 -15.07 12.20 42.58
N HIS A 415 -15.46 11.97 43.82
CA HIS A 415 -16.27 10.82 44.21
C HIS A 415 -17.69 10.91 43.62
N ALA A 416 -18.36 12.06 43.68
CA ALA A 416 -19.67 12.24 43.03
C ALA A 416 -19.61 11.99 41.50
N ALA A 417 -18.52 12.43 40.85
CA ALA A 417 -18.28 12.15 39.43
C ALA A 417 -18.05 10.65 39.16
N VAL A 418 -17.33 9.96 40.05
CA VAL A 418 -17.12 8.50 39.97
C VAL A 418 -18.45 7.75 40.14
N LEU A 419 -19.28 8.11 41.14
CA LEU A 419 -20.59 7.51 41.41
C LEU A 419 -21.53 7.61 40.19
N LYS A 420 -21.57 8.78 39.56
CA LYS A 420 -22.34 8.99 38.30
C LYS A 420 -21.84 8.07 37.18
N GLN A 421 -20.53 7.90 37.05
CA GLN A 421 -19.94 7.06 36.01
C GLN A 421 -20.20 5.55 36.21
N ILE A 422 -20.46 5.11 37.45
CA ILE A 422 -20.88 3.74 37.77
C ILE A 422 -22.41 3.58 37.87
N ALA A 423 -23.18 4.52 37.32
CA ALA A 423 -24.65 4.52 37.30
C ALA A 423 -25.30 4.47 38.70
N GLN A 424 -24.61 4.99 39.71
CA GLN A 424 -25.15 5.19 41.05
C GLN A 424 -25.66 6.63 41.19
N ASP A 425 -26.52 7.03 40.25
CA ASP A 425 -26.99 8.41 40.10
C ASP A 425 -27.72 8.90 41.35
N GLN A 426 -28.45 8.01 42.04
CA GLN A 426 -29.11 8.34 43.30
C GLN A 426 -28.10 8.61 44.42
N GLN A 427 -27.03 7.83 44.54
CA GLN A 427 -26.00 8.04 45.58
C GLN A 427 -25.19 9.31 45.30
N ALA A 428 -24.86 9.56 44.03
CA ALA A 428 -24.22 10.80 43.61
C ALA A 428 -25.10 12.01 43.97
N ARG A 429 -26.41 11.89 43.74
CA ARG A 429 -27.41 12.92 44.09
C ARG A 429 -27.53 13.10 45.59
N ASP A 430 -27.66 12.04 46.36
CA ASP A 430 -27.82 12.12 47.82
C ASP A 430 -26.55 12.74 48.45
N LEU A 431 -25.36 12.31 47.99
CA LEU A 431 -24.07 12.88 48.39
C LEU A 431 -24.01 14.39 48.10
N ILE A 432 -24.36 14.82 46.89
CA ILE A 432 -24.33 16.23 46.51
C ILE A 432 -25.44 17.02 47.21
N ALA A 433 -26.63 16.47 47.39
CA ALA A 433 -27.75 17.13 48.05
C ALA A 433 -27.48 17.33 49.55
N GLU A 434 -26.94 16.32 50.23
CA GLU A 434 -26.50 16.41 51.63
C GLU A 434 -25.42 17.48 51.79
N GLN A 435 -24.36 17.41 50.97
CA GLN A 435 -23.27 18.37 51.03
C GLN A 435 -23.73 19.78 50.64
N SER A 436 -24.64 19.92 49.68
CA SER A 436 -25.24 21.21 49.30
C SER A 436 -26.15 21.79 50.37
N ALA A 437 -26.82 20.95 51.18
CA ALA A 437 -27.62 21.42 52.30
C ALA A 437 -26.73 21.88 53.47
N LEU A 438 -25.65 21.13 53.74
CA LEU A 438 -24.64 21.48 54.76
C LEU A 438 -23.85 22.75 54.37
N HIS A 439 -23.66 22.98 53.08
CA HIS A 439 -22.95 24.13 52.51
C HIS A 439 -23.85 24.90 51.55
N SER A 440 -25.00 25.39 52.04
CA SER A 440 -26.03 26.08 51.23
C SER A 440 -25.56 27.35 50.53
N ASP A 441 -24.48 27.95 51.02
CA ASP A 441 -23.76 29.08 50.44
C ASP A 441 -22.87 28.68 49.25
N ASN A 442 -22.47 27.40 49.16
CA ASN A 442 -21.57 26.89 48.13
C ASN A 442 -22.30 26.74 46.77
N LEU A 443 -22.06 27.69 45.89
CA LEU A 443 -22.63 27.74 44.53
C LEU A 443 -22.30 26.50 43.69
N LEU A 444 -21.11 25.93 43.83
CA LEU A 444 -20.67 24.76 43.05
C LEU A 444 -21.53 23.54 43.38
N LEU A 445 -21.93 23.37 44.64
CA LEU A 445 -22.81 22.28 45.07
C LEU A 445 -24.26 22.48 44.59
N ARG A 446 -24.81 23.70 44.65
CA ARG A 446 -26.17 24.02 44.14
C ARG A 446 -26.32 23.79 42.63
N ILE A 447 -25.31 24.18 41.84
CA ILE A 447 -25.30 23.96 40.38
C ILE A 447 -25.27 22.46 40.06
N ASN A 448 -24.41 21.69 40.74
CA ASN A 448 -24.34 20.25 40.52
C ASN A 448 -25.65 19.54 40.91
N HIS A 449 -26.38 20.03 41.91
CA HIS A 449 -27.71 19.52 42.26
C HIS A 449 -28.73 19.73 41.12
N ALA A 450 -28.80 20.92 40.52
CA ALA A 450 -29.71 21.20 39.40
C ALA A 450 -29.40 20.35 38.15
N LEU A 451 -28.11 20.19 37.82
CA LEU A 451 -27.69 19.34 36.70
C LEU A 451 -28.06 17.86 36.92
N LEU A 452 -27.88 17.34 38.14
CA LEU A 452 -28.27 15.97 38.48
C LEU A 452 -29.78 15.74 38.42
N ALA A 453 -30.62 16.75 38.67
CA ALA A 453 -32.07 16.64 38.50
C ALA A 453 -32.48 16.50 37.03
N LEU A 454 -31.87 17.29 36.13
CA LEU A 454 -32.11 17.21 34.69
C LEU A 454 -31.68 15.87 34.09
N ASP A 455 -30.49 15.39 34.45
CA ASP A 455 -29.96 14.11 33.97
C ASP A 455 -30.84 12.92 34.36
N ASN A 456 -31.45 12.98 35.56
CA ASN A 456 -32.38 11.97 36.07
C ASN A 456 -33.80 12.08 35.49
N LYS A 457 -34.02 12.97 34.51
CA LYS A 457 -35.33 13.22 33.87
C LYS A 457 -36.41 13.75 34.81
N ASP A 458 -36.03 14.26 35.99
CA ASP A 458 -36.93 14.99 36.88
C ASP A 458 -37.10 16.42 36.36
N TYR A 459 -37.77 16.55 35.20
CA TYR A 459 -37.90 17.82 34.50
C TYR A 459 -38.68 18.86 35.34
N ALA A 460 -39.57 18.42 36.22
CA ALA A 460 -40.33 19.31 37.11
C ALA A 460 -39.41 19.95 38.16
N GLN A 461 -38.58 19.15 38.83
CA GLN A 461 -37.61 19.68 39.78
C GLN A 461 -36.50 20.47 39.09
N ALA A 462 -36.02 20.02 37.93
CA ALA A 462 -35.05 20.76 37.13
C ALA A 462 -35.58 22.15 36.75
N LEU A 463 -36.83 22.26 36.28
CA LEU A 463 -37.46 23.56 36.01
C LEU A 463 -37.63 24.40 37.28
N THR A 464 -38.01 23.78 38.41
CA THR A 464 -38.15 24.50 39.69
C THR A 464 -36.80 25.08 40.15
N LEU A 465 -35.72 24.29 40.08
CA LEU A 465 -34.36 24.73 40.41
C LEU A 465 -33.86 25.79 39.40
N ALA A 466 -34.23 25.67 38.12
CA ALA A 466 -33.94 26.68 37.11
C ALA A 466 -34.62 28.02 37.44
N ASP A 467 -35.90 27.98 37.80
CA ASP A 467 -36.67 29.17 38.16
C ASP A 467 -36.20 29.80 39.47
N GLN A 468 -35.74 29.00 40.44
CA GLN A 468 -35.07 29.50 41.67
C GLN A 468 -33.75 30.21 41.35
N LEU A 469 -32.90 29.61 40.51
CA LEU A 469 -31.66 30.24 40.05
C LEU A 469 -31.96 31.54 39.29
N LEU A 470 -33.02 31.56 38.47
CA LEU A 470 -33.47 32.75 37.72
C LEU A 470 -34.15 33.81 38.59
N SER A 471 -34.71 33.47 39.76
CA SER A 471 -35.26 34.49 40.67
C SER A 471 -34.16 35.28 41.39
N GLU A 472 -32.95 34.71 41.50
CA GLU A 472 -31.76 35.42 41.97
C GLU A 472 -31.18 36.31 40.85
N ASP A 473 -31.19 35.83 39.60
CA ASP A 473 -30.70 36.55 38.43
C ASP A 473 -31.48 36.17 37.15
N ALA A 474 -32.46 37.02 36.78
CA ALA A 474 -33.44 36.72 35.72
C ALA A 474 -32.83 36.73 34.30
N ASP A 475 -31.74 37.46 34.10
CA ASP A 475 -31.04 37.57 32.81
C ASP A 475 -29.78 36.70 32.77
N ASN A 476 -29.62 35.80 33.75
CA ASN A 476 -28.52 34.86 33.76
C ASN A 476 -28.63 33.87 32.61
N VAL A 477 -27.78 34.05 31.61
CA VAL A 477 -27.83 33.25 30.37
C VAL A 477 -27.58 31.76 30.62
N HIS A 478 -26.78 31.38 31.63
CA HIS A 478 -26.57 29.97 31.96
C HIS A 478 -27.86 29.32 32.50
N TYR A 479 -28.64 30.04 33.31
CA TYR A 479 -29.90 29.53 33.85
C TYR A 479 -31.01 29.51 32.79
N LEU A 480 -31.09 30.54 31.93
CA LEU A 480 -31.98 30.56 30.77
C LEU A 480 -31.69 29.39 29.83
N ASN A 481 -30.40 29.10 29.56
CA ASN A 481 -30.00 27.99 28.70
C ASN A 481 -30.36 26.63 29.32
N PHE A 482 -30.19 26.47 30.63
CA PHE A 482 -30.63 25.27 31.35
C PHE A 482 -32.15 25.08 31.26
N LYS A 483 -32.93 26.15 31.39
CA LYS A 483 -34.40 26.12 31.18
C LYS A 483 -34.76 25.72 29.75
N ALA A 484 -34.13 26.34 28.74
CA ALA A 484 -34.36 26.01 27.34
C ALA A 484 -34.02 24.54 27.02
N ALA A 485 -32.89 24.03 27.49
CA ALA A 485 -32.52 22.63 27.33
C ALA A 485 -33.53 21.68 27.97
N THR A 486 -34.05 22.03 29.15
CA THR A 486 -35.08 21.26 29.85
C THR A 486 -36.41 21.23 29.07
N LEU A 487 -36.82 22.36 28.46
CA LEU A 487 -38.01 22.44 27.60
C LEU A 487 -37.87 21.62 26.31
N ILE A 488 -36.70 21.64 25.66
CA ILE A 488 -36.45 20.82 24.46
C ILE A 488 -36.53 19.33 24.82
N LYS A 489 -35.90 18.91 25.92
CA LYS A 489 -35.89 17.51 26.37
C LYS A 489 -37.25 17.00 26.85
N SER A 490 -38.10 17.88 27.37
CA SER A 490 -39.48 17.54 27.76
C SER A 490 -40.48 17.51 26.59
N GLY A 491 -40.00 17.69 25.34
CA GLY A 491 -40.83 17.70 24.14
C GLY A 491 -41.55 19.03 23.88
N GLN A 492 -41.29 20.06 24.68
CA GLN A 492 -41.92 21.38 24.60
C GLN A 492 -41.09 22.35 23.75
N ALA A 493 -40.58 21.89 22.60
CA ALA A 493 -39.63 22.62 21.77
C ALA A 493 -40.12 24.01 21.33
N GLN A 494 -41.43 24.18 21.12
CA GLN A 494 -42.02 25.47 20.75
C GLN A 494 -41.93 26.50 21.89
N LEU A 495 -42.02 26.06 23.16
CA LEU A 495 -41.83 26.96 24.32
C LEU A 495 -40.36 27.31 24.53
N ALA A 496 -39.43 26.52 23.98
CA ALA A 496 -37.99 26.80 24.08
C ALA A 496 -37.54 27.92 23.14
N ILE A 497 -38.17 28.08 21.96
CA ILE A 497 -37.80 29.10 20.97
C ILE A 497 -37.75 30.52 21.55
N PRO A 498 -38.80 31.05 22.22
CA PRO A 498 -38.74 32.41 22.77
C PRO A 498 -37.68 32.55 23.87
N VAL A 499 -37.37 31.48 24.62
CA VAL A 499 -36.29 31.48 25.61
C VAL A 499 -34.92 31.53 24.94
N LEU A 500 -34.72 30.77 23.85
CA LEU A 500 -33.49 30.77 23.05
C LEU A 500 -33.28 32.10 22.32
N GLU A 501 -34.34 32.69 21.79
CA GLU A 501 -34.31 34.02 21.20
C GLU A 501 -33.96 35.08 22.25
N HIS A 502 -34.55 35.01 23.45
CA HIS A 502 -34.19 35.91 24.54
C HIS A 502 -32.71 35.80 24.90
N ILE A 503 -32.17 34.57 25.00
CA ILE A 503 -30.72 34.35 25.18
C ILE A 503 -29.90 35.03 24.09
N LEU A 504 -30.33 34.96 22.83
CA LEU A 504 -29.62 35.61 21.72
C LEU A 504 -29.78 37.13 21.68
N THR A 505 -30.83 37.70 22.29
CA THR A 505 -30.91 39.16 22.48
C THR A 505 -29.92 39.65 23.54
N LEU A 506 -29.73 38.89 24.62
CA LEU A 506 -28.78 39.20 25.69
C LEU A 506 -27.34 38.92 25.26
N GLN A 507 -27.12 37.80 24.58
CA GLN A 507 -25.82 37.33 24.10
C GLN A 507 -25.95 36.77 22.67
N PRO A 508 -25.80 37.61 21.63
CA PRO A 508 -25.92 37.19 20.23
C PRO A 508 -24.99 36.05 19.81
N ALA A 509 -23.85 35.89 20.49
CA ALA A 509 -22.86 34.85 20.25
C ALA A 509 -23.05 33.59 21.12
N HIS A 510 -24.19 33.42 21.79
CA HIS A 510 -24.42 32.29 22.69
C HIS A 510 -24.57 30.96 21.93
N THR A 511 -23.55 30.11 22.06
CA THR A 511 -23.35 28.91 21.24
C THR A 511 -24.47 27.90 21.33
N ALA A 512 -24.86 27.52 22.54
CA ALA A 512 -25.87 26.50 22.77
C ALA A 512 -27.23 26.95 22.24
N ALA A 513 -27.52 28.26 22.25
CA ALA A 513 -28.79 28.78 21.75
C ALA A 513 -28.85 28.78 20.22
N GLN A 514 -27.78 29.23 19.55
CA GLN A 514 -27.66 29.14 18.09
C GLN A 514 -27.74 27.67 17.61
N PHE A 515 -27.04 26.75 18.28
CA PHE A 515 -27.05 25.33 17.95
C PHE A 515 -28.45 24.71 18.07
N ASN A 516 -29.15 24.98 19.17
CA ASN A 516 -30.50 24.45 19.41
C ASN A 516 -31.51 24.99 18.38
N LEU A 517 -31.45 26.29 18.05
CA LEU A 517 -32.30 26.87 16.99
C LEU A 517 -31.99 26.30 15.60
N ALA A 518 -30.73 26.12 15.26
CA ALA A 518 -30.34 25.53 13.96
C ALA A 518 -30.80 24.08 13.83
N THR A 519 -30.75 23.31 14.92
CA THR A 519 -31.27 21.93 14.97
C THR A 519 -32.77 21.93 14.66
N LEU A 520 -33.53 22.83 15.27
CA LEU A 520 -34.96 22.99 15.00
C LEU A 520 -35.24 23.41 13.55
N ALA A 521 -34.42 24.30 12.96
CA ALA A 521 -34.57 24.73 11.56
C ALA A 521 -34.34 23.60 10.55
N ILE A 522 -33.37 22.71 10.78
CA ILE A 522 -33.13 21.53 9.94
C ILE A 522 -34.32 20.57 9.95
N HIS A 523 -34.91 20.32 11.12
CA HIS A 523 -36.12 19.49 11.22
C HIS A 523 -37.30 20.11 10.45
N GLN A 524 -37.33 21.44 10.30
CA GLN A 524 -38.29 22.18 9.50
C GLN A 524 -37.89 22.32 8.01
N GLN A 525 -36.83 21.63 7.58
CA GLN A 525 -36.27 21.70 6.21
C GLN A 525 -35.78 23.11 5.78
N GLN A 526 -35.52 24.00 6.74
CA GLN A 526 -35.04 25.35 6.50
C GLN A 526 -33.50 25.38 6.46
N TYR A 527 -32.91 24.73 5.45
CA TYR A 527 -31.44 24.51 5.39
C TYR A 527 -30.65 25.81 5.33
N GLN A 528 -31.12 26.83 4.60
CA GLN A 528 -30.43 28.12 4.51
C GLN A 528 -30.43 28.88 5.85
N GLN A 529 -31.53 28.82 6.60
CA GLN A 529 -31.60 29.41 7.94
C GLN A 529 -30.68 28.68 8.92
N ALA A 530 -30.62 27.34 8.84
CA ALA A 530 -29.69 26.55 9.63
C ALA A 530 -28.22 26.88 9.30
N ILE A 531 -27.88 27.01 8.02
CA ILE A 531 -26.54 27.43 7.57
C ILE A 531 -26.19 28.81 8.14
N ALA A 532 -27.10 29.79 8.04
CA ALA A 532 -26.89 31.14 8.56
C ALA A 532 -26.66 31.18 10.08
N LEU A 533 -27.29 30.26 10.84
CA LEU A 533 -27.05 30.11 12.28
C LEU A 533 -25.76 29.35 12.61
N LEU A 534 -25.35 28.40 11.77
CA LEU A 534 -24.24 27.48 12.06
C LEU A 534 -22.88 27.94 11.52
N GLU A 535 -22.82 28.65 10.39
CA GLU A 535 -21.56 29.18 9.85
C GLU A 535 -20.81 30.07 10.88
N PRO A 536 -21.42 31.10 11.48
CA PRO A 536 -20.73 31.92 12.48
C PRO A 536 -20.36 31.10 13.73
N LEU A 537 -21.23 30.16 14.14
CA LEU A 537 -21.00 29.29 15.28
C LEU A 537 -19.76 28.40 15.07
N VAL A 538 -19.63 27.77 13.90
CA VAL A 538 -18.51 26.88 13.58
C VAL A 538 -17.22 27.66 13.33
N GLN A 539 -17.30 28.89 12.83
CA GLN A 539 -16.13 29.78 12.71
C GLN A 539 -15.57 30.17 14.09
N LEU A 540 -16.44 30.56 15.03
CA LEU A 540 -16.05 30.94 16.38
C LEU A 540 -15.60 29.74 17.22
N TYR A 541 -16.24 28.58 17.03
CA TYR A 541 -16.01 27.37 17.82
C TYR A 541 -15.68 26.18 16.93
N PRO A 542 -14.51 26.19 16.26
CA PRO A 542 -14.15 25.17 15.27
C PRO A 542 -14.02 23.75 15.84
N GLN A 543 -13.94 23.60 17.17
CA GLN A 543 -13.88 22.32 17.86
C GLN A 543 -15.26 21.77 18.27
N HIS A 544 -16.35 22.52 18.08
CA HIS A 544 -17.70 22.10 18.45
C HIS A 544 -18.31 21.16 17.41
N LYS A 545 -17.95 19.88 17.49
CA LYS A 545 -18.31 18.85 16.50
C LYS A 545 -19.79 18.69 16.20
N PRO A 546 -20.72 18.77 17.18
CA PRO A 546 -22.13 18.69 16.86
C PRO A 546 -22.55 19.81 15.90
N ALA A 547 -22.07 21.04 16.10
CA ALA A 547 -22.41 22.17 15.22
C ALA A 547 -21.80 22.03 13.83
N SER A 548 -20.52 21.64 13.75
CA SER A 548 -19.86 21.40 12.46
C SER A 548 -20.50 20.25 11.69
N THR A 549 -20.90 19.17 12.36
CA THR A 549 -21.60 18.05 11.72
C THR A 549 -22.97 18.48 11.20
N LEU A 550 -23.70 19.26 12.02
CA LEU A 550 -25.00 19.80 11.65
C LEU A 550 -24.89 20.75 10.44
N LEU A 551 -23.81 21.54 10.38
CA LEU A 551 -23.49 22.40 9.23
C LEU A 551 -23.14 21.56 7.99
N GLY A 552 -22.31 20.53 8.15
CA GLY A 552 -21.99 19.57 7.08
C GLY A 552 -23.23 18.89 6.51
N MET A 553 -24.16 18.49 7.38
CA MET A 553 -25.46 17.96 6.97
C MET A 553 -26.31 19.01 6.23
N ALA A 554 -26.35 20.24 6.73
CA ALA A 554 -27.09 21.33 6.07
C ALA A 554 -26.52 21.62 4.67
N TYR A 555 -25.19 21.63 4.50
CA TYR A 555 -24.55 21.75 3.19
C TYR A 555 -24.83 20.54 2.29
N PHE A 556 -24.75 19.32 2.81
CA PHE A 556 -25.02 18.09 2.05
C PHE A 556 -26.46 18.08 1.53
N ARG A 557 -27.44 18.43 2.37
CA ARG A 557 -28.86 18.55 1.98
C ARG A 557 -29.14 19.72 1.04
N ALA A 558 -28.30 20.75 1.06
CA ALA A 558 -28.32 21.87 0.13
C ALA A 558 -27.45 21.65 -1.12
N GLU A 559 -26.99 20.42 -1.38
CA GLU A 559 -26.16 20.02 -2.53
C GLU A 559 -24.81 20.76 -2.64
N GLN A 560 -24.31 21.30 -1.54
CA GLN A 560 -22.98 21.96 -1.46
C GLN A 560 -21.92 20.96 -0.99
N PHE A 561 -21.60 19.97 -1.83
CA PHE A 561 -20.79 18.80 -1.44
C PHE A 561 -19.36 19.15 -1.00
N GLU A 562 -18.67 20.06 -1.69
CA GLU A 562 -17.30 20.44 -1.34
C GLU A 562 -17.25 21.11 0.04
N LYS A 563 -18.26 21.94 0.36
CA LYS A 563 -18.37 22.57 1.68
C LYS A 563 -18.74 21.55 2.76
N ALA A 564 -19.64 20.62 2.45
CA ALA A 564 -19.99 19.54 3.36
C ALA A 564 -18.75 18.69 3.71
N GLU A 565 -18.00 18.25 2.70
CA GLU A 565 -16.77 17.47 2.88
C GLU A 565 -15.74 18.23 3.72
N ALA A 566 -15.46 19.50 3.37
CA ALA A 566 -14.48 20.31 4.09
C ALA A 566 -14.81 20.46 5.58
N VAL A 567 -16.07 20.73 5.91
CA VAL A 567 -16.52 20.87 7.31
C VAL A 567 -16.49 19.53 8.03
N LEU A 568 -16.95 18.44 7.41
CA LEU A 568 -16.99 17.12 8.04
C LEU A 568 -15.58 16.54 8.26
N LEU A 569 -14.68 16.67 7.29
CA LEU A 569 -13.28 16.27 7.45
C LEU A 569 -12.61 17.01 8.61
N LYS A 570 -12.82 18.33 8.70
CA LYS A 570 -12.32 19.13 9.82
C LYS A 570 -12.91 18.67 11.16
N THR A 571 -14.17 18.23 11.15
CA THR A 571 -14.88 17.73 12.36
C THR A 571 -14.25 16.45 12.91
N VAL A 572 -13.84 15.53 12.03
CA VAL A 572 -13.29 14.22 12.41
C VAL A 572 -11.77 14.23 12.58
N ALA A 573 -11.07 15.26 12.05
CA ALA A 573 -9.60 15.36 12.06
C ALA A 573 -8.96 15.26 13.45
N SER A 574 -9.58 15.84 14.48
CA SER A 574 -9.01 15.84 15.84
C SER A 574 -9.39 14.61 16.66
N LYS A 575 -10.60 14.08 16.46
CA LYS A 575 -11.11 12.89 17.17
C LYS A 575 -12.32 12.35 16.38
N PRO A 576 -12.56 11.04 16.34
CA PRO A 576 -13.68 10.53 15.57
C PRO A 576 -15.04 10.97 16.12
N TYR A 577 -16.02 11.13 15.23
CA TYR A 577 -17.39 11.51 15.58
C TYR A 577 -18.37 10.76 14.66
N PRO A 578 -19.02 9.67 15.13
CA PRO A 578 -19.78 8.76 14.25
C PRO A 578 -20.81 9.43 13.34
N PRO A 579 -21.59 10.45 13.77
CA PRO A 579 -22.53 11.12 12.88
C PRO A 579 -21.86 11.85 11.72
N ALA A 580 -20.64 12.37 11.90
CA ALA A 580 -19.89 12.97 10.80
C ALA A 580 -19.28 11.91 9.87
N ASP A 581 -18.82 10.79 10.41
CA ASP A 581 -18.30 9.66 9.62
C ASP A 581 -19.40 9.07 8.71
N GLU A 582 -20.63 8.99 9.21
CA GLU A 582 -21.78 8.51 8.43
C GLU A 582 -22.06 9.42 7.21
N LEU A 583 -22.08 10.73 7.43
CA LEU A 583 -22.26 11.71 6.35
C LEU A 583 -21.08 11.72 5.36
N LEU A 584 -19.84 11.53 5.83
CA LEU A 584 -18.67 11.39 4.96
C LEU A 584 -18.74 10.11 4.11
N PHE A 585 -19.16 8.99 4.69
CA PHE A 585 -19.39 7.76 3.95
C PHE A 585 -20.40 7.99 2.83
N ASP A 586 -21.57 8.58 3.15
CA ASP A 586 -22.63 8.80 2.16
C ASP A 586 -22.13 9.71 1.03
N LEU A 587 -21.41 10.78 1.38
CA LEU A 587 -20.81 11.71 0.41
C LEU A 587 -19.80 11.01 -0.50
N TYR A 588 -18.87 10.22 0.04
CA TYR A 588 -17.85 9.54 -0.78
C TYR A 588 -18.40 8.42 -1.63
N PHE A 589 -19.33 7.64 -1.07
CA PHE A 589 -19.96 6.55 -1.79
C PHE A 589 -20.74 7.08 -3.00
N GLN A 590 -21.49 8.19 -2.82
CA GLN A 590 -22.24 8.83 -3.91
C GLN A 590 -21.32 9.39 -5.01
N GLN A 591 -20.11 9.83 -4.67
CA GLN A 591 -19.12 10.32 -5.64
C GLN A 591 -18.25 9.22 -6.27
N GLY A 592 -18.47 7.93 -5.96
CA GLY A 592 -17.63 6.83 -6.45
C GLY A 592 -16.23 6.76 -5.83
N ARG A 593 -15.99 7.50 -4.74
CA ARG A 593 -14.69 7.62 -4.05
C ARG A 593 -14.50 6.48 -3.03
N TYR A 594 -14.46 5.24 -3.52
CA TYR A 594 -14.53 4.03 -2.68
C TYR A 594 -13.38 3.85 -1.69
N GLN A 595 -12.16 4.23 -2.05
CA GLN A 595 -11.02 4.15 -1.13
C GLN A 595 -11.24 5.04 0.10
N GLN A 596 -11.80 6.24 -0.09
CA GLN A 596 -12.07 7.17 1.01
C GLN A 596 -13.27 6.71 1.84
N ALA A 597 -14.32 6.19 1.21
CA ALA A 597 -15.42 5.55 1.92
C ALA A 597 -14.95 4.35 2.76
N LEU A 598 -13.97 3.57 2.27
CA LEU A 598 -13.36 2.45 3.01
C LEU A 598 -12.63 2.96 4.25
N VAL A 599 -11.77 3.97 4.10
CA VAL A 599 -11.04 4.56 5.23
C VAL A 599 -12.00 5.04 6.33
N VAL A 600 -13.07 5.75 5.96
CA VAL A 600 -14.08 6.22 6.92
C VAL A 600 -14.78 5.04 7.61
N THR A 601 -15.17 4.02 6.84
CA THR A 601 -15.84 2.82 7.37
C THR A 601 -14.93 2.03 8.33
N GLU A 602 -13.64 1.89 8.00
CA GLU A 602 -12.67 1.21 8.85
C GLU A 602 -12.40 1.98 10.15
N GLN A 603 -12.32 3.31 10.06
CA GLN A 603 -12.23 4.17 11.24
C GLN A 603 -13.47 4.04 12.15
N ALA A 604 -14.66 3.83 11.57
CA ALA A 604 -15.87 3.56 12.31
C ALA A 604 -15.87 2.18 12.98
N LEU A 605 -15.46 1.13 12.25
CA LEU A 605 -15.34 -0.25 12.75
C LEU A 605 -14.32 -0.40 13.88
N LYS A 606 -13.27 0.44 13.96
CA LYS A 606 -12.37 0.48 15.13
C LYS A 606 -13.10 0.76 16.45
N ARG A 607 -14.28 1.38 16.39
CA ARG A 607 -15.10 1.72 17.56
C ARG A 607 -16.26 0.75 17.76
N SER A 608 -16.85 0.26 16.67
CA SER A 608 -18.00 -0.65 16.65
C SER A 608 -17.69 -1.88 15.81
N PHE A 609 -16.84 -2.78 16.33
CA PHE A 609 -16.25 -3.88 15.56
C PHE A 609 -17.27 -4.86 14.95
N MET A 610 -18.42 -5.07 15.60
CA MET A 610 -19.48 -6.02 15.17
C MET A 610 -20.73 -5.33 14.61
N ASP A 611 -20.64 -4.09 14.17
CA ASP A 611 -21.78 -3.41 13.53
C ASP A 611 -22.08 -4.03 12.15
N GLU A 612 -23.22 -4.72 12.02
CA GLU A 612 -23.63 -5.41 10.78
C GLU A 612 -23.62 -4.45 9.57
N THR A 613 -24.10 -3.23 9.75
CA THR A 613 -24.24 -2.25 8.67
C THR A 613 -22.87 -1.80 8.17
N LEU A 614 -21.95 -1.52 9.08
CA LEU A 614 -20.58 -1.14 8.73
C LEU A 614 -19.81 -2.32 8.11
N LEU A 615 -20.05 -3.56 8.55
CA LEU A 615 -19.44 -4.75 7.97
C LEU A 615 -19.92 -4.98 6.52
N TRP A 616 -21.21 -4.78 6.23
CA TRP A 616 -21.72 -4.80 4.84
C TRP A 616 -21.06 -3.73 3.98
N LYS A 617 -20.99 -2.48 4.48
CA LYS A 617 -20.32 -1.37 3.78
C LYS A 617 -18.86 -1.72 3.48
N LYS A 618 -18.12 -2.24 4.48
CA LYS A 618 -16.72 -2.64 4.31
C LYS A 618 -16.56 -3.76 3.29
N ALA A 619 -17.31 -4.85 3.42
CA ALA A 619 -17.21 -5.99 2.49
C ALA A 619 -17.50 -5.57 1.03
N GLN A 620 -18.51 -4.71 0.83
CA GLN A 620 -18.83 -4.18 -0.50
C GLN A 620 -17.71 -3.29 -1.06
N LEU A 621 -17.16 -2.39 -0.24
CA LEU A 621 -16.07 -1.52 -0.65
C LEU A 621 -14.81 -2.31 -0.99
N LEU A 622 -14.48 -3.36 -0.23
CA LEU A 622 -13.34 -4.23 -0.51
C LEU A 622 -13.49 -4.96 -1.84
N LEU A 623 -14.69 -5.41 -2.20
CA LEU A 623 -14.95 -5.99 -3.53
C LEU A 623 -14.76 -4.96 -4.65
N LEU A 624 -15.32 -3.76 -4.49
CA LEU A 624 -15.15 -2.66 -5.47
C LEU A 624 -13.68 -2.27 -5.66
N LEU A 625 -12.86 -2.46 -4.62
CA LEU A 625 -11.42 -2.21 -4.61
C LEU A 625 -10.59 -3.45 -5.00
N LYS A 626 -11.23 -4.58 -5.37
CA LYS A 626 -10.59 -5.86 -5.73
C LYS A 626 -9.75 -6.50 -4.62
N GLN A 627 -10.11 -6.27 -3.36
CA GLN A 627 -9.44 -6.80 -2.17
C GLN A 627 -10.21 -8.01 -1.60
N SER A 628 -10.17 -9.14 -2.31
CA SER A 628 -11.00 -10.31 -2.03
C SER A 628 -10.70 -10.98 -0.68
N ASP A 629 -9.43 -11.19 -0.34
CA ASP A 629 -9.05 -11.89 0.92
C ASP A 629 -9.52 -11.13 2.16
N GLU A 630 -9.38 -9.80 2.15
CA GLU A 630 -9.89 -8.96 3.24
C GLU A 630 -11.42 -8.96 3.26
N SER A 631 -12.07 -9.03 2.09
CA SER A 631 -13.53 -9.12 2.03
C SER A 631 -14.04 -10.42 2.65
N ILE A 632 -13.39 -11.56 2.40
CA ILE A 632 -13.74 -12.86 3.02
C ILE A 632 -13.72 -12.77 4.54
N LYS A 633 -12.69 -12.15 5.13
CA LYS A 633 -12.59 -11.99 6.58
C LYS A 633 -13.79 -11.26 7.15
N VAL A 634 -14.24 -10.19 6.48
CA VAL A 634 -15.42 -9.42 6.88
C VAL A 634 -16.71 -10.19 6.65
N GLN A 635 -16.82 -10.92 5.54
CA GLN A 635 -17.97 -11.76 5.20
C GLN A 635 -18.19 -12.88 6.22
N ASN A 636 -17.12 -13.49 6.73
CA ASN A 636 -17.21 -14.51 7.77
C ASN A 636 -17.81 -13.97 9.09
N LEU A 637 -17.59 -12.69 9.39
CA LEU A 637 -18.27 -12.03 10.51
C LEU A 637 -19.76 -11.83 10.23
N LEU A 638 -20.12 -11.47 8.98
CA LEU A 638 -21.51 -11.29 8.56
C LEU A 638 -22.33 -12.58 8.64
N VAL A 639 -21.76 -13.75 8.32
CA VAL A 639 -22.45 -15.05 8.41
C VAL A 639 -23.11 -15.24 9.78
N GLY A 640 -22.41 -14.89 10.87
CA GLY A 640 -22.93 -15.03 12.23
C GLY A 640 -24.06 -14.07 12.60
N LEU A 641 -24.23 -12.98 11.83
CA LEU A 641 -25.19 -11.90 12.12
C LEU A 641 -26.50 -12.04 11.32
N ILE A 642 -26.47 -12.67 10.14
CA ILE A 642 -27.59 -12.64 9.16
C ILE A 642 -28.35 -13.97 9.02
N THR A 643 -28.26 -14.86 10.00
CA THR A 643 -28.66 -16.28 9.89
C THR A 643 -30.15 -16.57 9.60
N ALA A 644 -31.03 -15.57 9.66
CA ALA A 644 -32.49 -15.73 9.52
C ALA A 644 -33.09 -14.97 8.31
N ASP A 645 -32.29 -14.55 7.33
CA ASP A 645 -32.73 -13.75 6.19
C ASP A 645 -32.19 -14.30 4.86
N ALA A 646 -33.08 -14.85 4.02
CA ALA A 646 -32.73 -15.51 2.76
C ALA A 646 -32.13 -14.56 1.71
N ASP A 647 -32.60 -13.31 1.66
CA ASP A 647 -32.15 -12.32 0.68
C ASP A 647 -30.77 -11.79 1.06
N LYS A 648 -30.54 -11.53 2.37
CA LYS A 648 -29.21 -11.19 2.87
C LYS A 648 -28.22 -12.34 2.66
N MET A 649 -28.64 -13.59 2.87
CA MET A 649 -27.80 -14.76 2.61
C MET A 649 -27.48 -14.95 1.12
N LEU A 650 -28.44 -14.69 0.21
CA LEU A 650 -28.17 -14.68 -1.23
C LEU A 650 -27.12 -13.62 -1.57
N ARG A 651 -27.30 -12.39 -1.07
CA ARG A 651 -26.33 -11.30 -1.30
C ARG A 651 -24.94 -11.66 -0.77
N LEU A 652 -24.87 -12.29 0.41
CA LEU A 652 -23.61 -12.75 0.98
C LEU A 652 -22.99 -13.87 0.11
N ALA A 653 -23.78 -14.84 -0.34
CA ALA A 653 -23.28 -15.93 -1.18
C ALA A 653 -22.68 -15.45 -2.50
N LEU A 654 -23.30 -14.43 -3.11
CA LEU A 654 -22.77 -13.79 -4.33
C LEU A 654 -21.44 -13.08 -4.06
N MET A 655 -21.33 -12.36 -2.94
CA MET A 655 -20.08 -11.71 -2.51
C MET A 655 -18.98 -12.73 -2.18
N GLN A 656 -19.32 -13.84 -1.52
CA GLN A 656 -18.39 -14.94 -1.23
C GLN A 656 -17.86 -15.56 -2.52
N ARG A 657 -18.72 -15.77 -3.52
CA ARG A 657 -18.30 -16.25 -4.84
C ARG A 657 -17.40 -15.26 -5.56
N GLU A 658 -17.73 -13.97 -5.54
CA GLU A 658 -16.87 -12.93 -6.13
C GLU A 658 -15.49 -12.86 -5.45
N SER A 659 -15.46 -13.21 -4.17
CA SER A 659 -14.22 -13.33 -3.40
C SER A 659 -13.49 -14.67 -3.58
N ALA A 660 -14.01 -15.58 -4.42
CA ALA A 660 -13.53 -16.96 -4.59
C ALA A 660 -13.67 -17.89 -3.36
N ASP A 661 -14.44 -17.52 -2.33
CA ASP A 661 -14.82 -18.43 -1.23
C ASP A 661 -16.04 -19.28 -1.62
N LEU A 662 -15.77 -20.27 -2.47
CA LEU A 662 -16.80 -21.14 -3.01
C LEU A 662 -17.47 -22.01 -1.96
N ALA A 663 -16.73 -22.45 -0.94
CA ALA A 663 -17.27 -23.30 0.12
C ALA A 663 -18.30 -22.53 0.95
N ALA A 664 -17.97 -21.30 1.39
CA ALA A 664 -18.90 -20.47 2.15
C ALA A 664 -20.09 -20.03 1.29
N SER A 665 -19.85 -19.68 0.02
CA SER A 665 -20.93 -19.35 -0.94
C SER A 665 -21.95 -20.48 -1.05
N GLY A 666 -21.48 -21.72 -1.16
CA GLY A 666 -22.34 -22.90 -1.17
C GLY A 666 -23.17 -23.03 0.09
N GLN A 667 -22.55 -22.93 1.27
CA GLN A 667 -23.26 -23.02 2.55
C GLN A 667 -24.35 -21.94 2.68
N SER A 668 -24.02 -20.68 2.36
CA SER A 668 -24.97 -19.57 2.37
C SER A 668 -26.15 -19.80 1.42
N LEU A 669 -25.92 -20.31 0.20
CA LEU A 669 -26.99 -20.66 -0.74
C LEU A 669 -27.91 -21.77 -0.22
N HIS A 670 -27.34 -22.80 0.42
CA HIS A 670 -28.14 -23.88 1.00
C HIS A 670 -29.01 -23.37 2.16
N SER A 671 -28.44 -22.58 3.06
CA SER A 671 -29.18 -21.96 4.18
C SER A 671 -30.28 -21.02 3.66
N ALA A 672 -29.99 -20.19 2.65
CA ALA A 672 -30.98 -19.32 2.03
C ALA A 672 -32.12 -20.12 1.37
N LEU A 673 -31.81 -21.22 0.68
CA LEU A 673 -32.81 -22.06 0.02
C LEU A 673 -33.66 -22.86 1.02
N GLN A 674 -33.13 -23.18 2.21
CA GLN A 674 -33.95 -23.75 3.30
C GLN A 674 -35.01 -22.76 3.79
N LEU A 675 -34.67 -21.47 3.83
CA LEU A 675 -35.60 -20.39 4.19
C LEU A 675 -36.61 -20.10 3.07
N ALA A 676 -36.18 -20.14 1.80
CA ALA A 676 -37.00 -19.82 0.63
C ALA A 676 -36.90 -20.85 -0.52
N PRO A 677 -37.51 -22.05 -0.39
CA PRO A 677 -37.30 -23.16 -1.33
C PRO A 677 -37.75 -22.91 -2.78
N GLN A 678 -38.70 -22.00 -3.00
CA GLN A 678 -39.29 -21.72 -4.32
C GLN A 678 -38.62 -20.53 -5.05
N HIS A 679 -37.58 -19.92 -4.48
CA HIS A 679 -36.95 -18.73 -5.03
C HIS A 679 -36.09 -19.07 -6.27
N LYS A 680 -36.59 -18.75 -7.49
CA LYS A 680 -35.95 -19.12 -8.79
C LYS A 680 -34.47 -18.75 -8.84
N LEU A 681 -34.10 -17.53 -8.42
CA LEU A 681 -32.71 -17.07 -8.49
C LEU A 681 -31.79 -17.89 -7.57
N LEU A 682 -32.22 -18.25 -6.36
CA LEU A 682 -31.44 -19.08 -5.45
C LEU A 682 -31.19 -20.47 -6.04
N GLN A 683 -32.20 -21.03 -6.72
CA GLN A 683 -32.06 -22.32 -7.40
C GLN A 683 -31.07 -22.26 -8.56
N LEU A 684 -31.08 -21.19 -9.38
CA LEU A 684 -30.12 -20.99 -10.46
C LEU A 684 -28.70 -20.76 -9.94
N GLU A 685 -28.55 -19.94 -8.90
CA GLU A 685 -27.23 -19.68 -8.29
C GLU A 685 -26.63 -20.92 -7.63
N LEU A 686 -27.47 -21.82 -7.10
CA LEU A 686 -27.03 -23.12 -6.60
C LEU A 686 -26.54 -24.04 -7.74
N VAL A 687 -27.19 -24.03 -8.92
CA VAL A 687 -26.68 -24.74 -10.11
C VAL A 687 -25.31 -24.20 -10.53
N ASN A 688 -25.17 -22.87 -10.58
CA ASN A 688 -23.88 -22.22 -10.86
C ASN A 688 -22.81 -22.63 -9.84
N HIS A 689 -23.15 -22.65 -8.55
CA HIS A 689 -22.24 -23.10 -7.50
C HIS A 689 -21.79 -24.55 -7.72
N TYR A 690 -22.71 -25.47 -8.06
CA TYR A 690 -22.35 -26.85 -8.36
C TYR A 690 -21.50 -27.00 -9.62
N LEU A 691 -21.73 -26.18 -10.64
CA LEU A 691 -20.88 -26.13 -11.82
C LEU A 691 -19.45 -25.70 -11.49
N ILE A 692 -19.29 -24.62 -10.73
CA ILE A 692 -17.98 -24.08 -10.34
C ILE A 692 -17.23 -25.05 -9.41
N THR A 693 -17.95 -25.78 -8.57
CA THR A 693 -17.37 -26.78 -7.64
C THR A 693 -17.29 -28.20 -8.24
N GLU A 694 -17.47 -28.33 -9.57
CA GLU A 694 -17.37 -29.59 -10.32
C GLU A 694 -18.36 -30.70 -9.90
N GLN A 695 -19.45 -30.34 -9.22
CA GLN A 695 -20.50 -31.25 -8.75
C GLN A 695 -21.60 -31.44 -9.81
N TYR A 696 -21.22 -31.92 -11.00
CA TYR A 696 -22.08 -31.94 -12.19
C TYR A 696 -23.41 -32.69 -12.00
N ASN A 697 -23.41 -33.82 -11.29
CA ASN A 697 -24.63 -34.58 -11.02
C ASN A 697 -25.64 -33.79 -10.17
N LYS A 698 -25.14 -32.99 -9.21
CA LYS A 698 -26.00 -32.13 -8.38
C LYS A 698 -26.51 -30.93 -9.18
N ALA A 699 -25.65 -30.33 -10.02
CA ALA A 699 -26.05 -29.27 -10.94
C ALA A 699 -27.19 -29.74 -11.86
N GLU A 700 -27.08 -30.94 -12.44
CA GLU A 700 -28.09 -31.53 -13.31
C GLU A 700 -29.41 -31.81 -12.56
N GLN A 701 -29.33 -32.44 -11.37
CA GLN A 701 -30.51 -32.70 -10.55
C GLN A 701 -31.25 -31.42 -10.17
N GLN A 702 -30.51 -30.37 -9.80
CA GLN A 702 -31.07 -29.07 -9.42
C GLN A 702 -31.67 -28.32 -10.62
N LEU A 703 -31.05 -28.43 -11.81
CA LEU A 703 -31.50 -27.73 -13.01
C LEU A 703 -32.69 -28.42 -13.71
N LYS A 704 -32.82 -29.73 -13.60
CA LYS A 704 -33.88 -30.53 -14.25
C LYS A 704 -35.32 -29.99 -14.04
N PRO A 705 -35.79 -29.66 -12.81
CA PRO A 705 -37.13 -29.11 -12.63
C PRO A 705 -37.29 -27.72 -13.27
N LEU A 706 -36.23 -26.89 -13.26
CA LEU A 706 -36.23 -25.58 -13.89
C LEU A 706 -36.31 -25.70 -15.42
N ALA A 707 -35.54 -26.63 -16.01
CA ALA A 707 -35.55 -26.91 -17.43
C ALA A 707 -36.89 -27.43 -17.96
N ALA A 708 -37.57 -28.27 -17.18
CA ALA A 708 -38.92 -28.73 -17.54
C ALA A 708 -39.93 -27.58 -17.54
N LYS A 709 -39.78 -26.62 -16.62
CA LYS A 709 -40.67 -25.46 -16.49
C LYS A 709 -40.38 -24.36 -17.52
N PHE A 710 -39.13 -24.22 -17.96
CA PHE A 710 -38.66 -23.13 -18.82
C PHE A 710 -37.73 -23.65 -19.94
N PRO A 711 -38.24 -24.47 -20.88
CA PRO A 711 -37.42 -25.17 -21.87
C PRO A 711 -36.74 -24.26 -22.91
N SER A 712 -37.21 -23.03 -23.07
CA SER A 712 -36.70 -22.06 -24.04
C SER A 712 -35.96 -20.88 -23.40
N ASP A 713 -35.72 -20.89 -22.09
CA ASP A 713 -34.96 -19.84 -21.40
C ASP A 713 -33.45 -19.98 -21.73
N PRO A 714 -32.83 -19.01 -22.42
CA PRO A 714 -31.42 -19.11 -22.81
C PRO A 714 -30.47 -19.29 -21.63
N ASN A 715 -30.80 -18.79 -20.43
CA ASN A 715 -29.97 -18.97 -19.23
C ASN A 715 -30.00 -20.41 -18.75
N ILE A 716 -31.14 -21.10 -18.87
CA ILE A 716 -31.25 -22.51 -18.50
C ILE A 716 -30.56 -23.38 -19.54
N LEU A 717 -30.72 -23.08 -20.83
CA LEU A 717 -29.98 -23.75 -21.91
C LEU A 717 -28.46 -23.55 -21.76
N MET A 718 -28.02 -22.36 -21.33
CA MET A 718 -26.61 -22.11 -21.01
C MET A 718 -26.08 -23.07 -19.95
N LEU A 719 -26.77 -23.14 -18.81
CA LEU A 719 -26.35 -23.99 -17.70
C LEU A 719 -26.40 -25.47 -18.08
N GLN A 720 -27.38 -25.89 -18.88
CA GLN A 720 -27.41 -27.24 -19.44
C GLN A 720 -26.19 -27.50 -20.33
N GLY A 721 -25.84 -26.57 -21.21
CA GLY A 721 -24.67 -26.66 -22.06
C GLY A 721 -23.38 -26.74 -21.25
N ASP A 722 -23.25 -25.92 -20.21
CA ASP A 722 -22.09 -25.89 -19.31
C ASP A 722 -21.94 -27.19 -18.50
N ILE A 723 -23.04 -27.78 -18.01
CA ILE A 723 -23.00 -29.08 -17.31
C ILE A 723 -22.46 -30.16 -18.26
N VAL A 724 -23.00 -30.22 -19.48
CA VAL A 724 -22.61 -31.22 -20.48
C VAL A 724 -21.17 -31.00 -20.98
N ALA A 725 -20.74 -29.74 -21.13
CA ALA A 725 -19.37 -29.39 -21.50
C ALA A 725 -18.37 -29.81 -20.40
N ALA A 726 -18.70 -29.57 -19.14
CA ALA A 726 -17.85 -29.93 -18.01
C ALA A 726 -17.71 -31.46 -17.84
N GLN A 727 -18.72 -32.22 -18.28
CA GLN A 727 -18.66 -33.69 -18.42
C GLN A 727 -17.88 -34.16 -19.66
N ARG A 728 -17.18 -33.26 -20.37
CA ARG A 728 -16.39 -33.52 -21.59
C ARG A 728 -17.22 -34.02 -22.79
N GLN A 729 -18.53 -33.84 -22.76
CA GLN A 729 -19.42 -34.19 -23.87
C GLN A 729 -19.55 -33.01 -24.85
N TYR A 730 -18.42 -32.58 -25.41
CA TYR A 730 -18.31 -31.32 -26.15
C TYR A 730 -19.25 -31.23 -27.36
N GLU A 731 -19.52 -32.35 -28.05
CA GLU A 731 -20.46 -32.40 -29.18
C GLU A 731 -21.92 -32.18 -28.76
N ALA A 732 -22.31 -32.68 -27.59
CA ALA A 732 -23.65 -32.46 -27.04
C ALA A 732 -23.78 -31.03 -26.50
N ALA A 733 -22.76 -30.53 -25.78
CA ALA A 733 -22.70 -29.15 -25.32
C ALA A 733 -22.81 -28.15 -26.48
N ARG A 734 -22.09 -28.40 -27.58
CA ARG A 734 -22.17 -27.61 -28.81
C ARG A 734 -23.61 -27.46 -29.32
N LYS A 735 -24.37 -28.56 -29.38
CA LYS A 735 -25.78 -28.53 -29.83
C LYS A 735 -26.64 -27.68 -28.90
N ILE A 736 -26.41 -27.75 -27.59
CA ILE A 736 -27.16 -26.98 -26.59
C ILE A 736 -26.82 -25.48 -26.69
N TYR A 737 -25.54 -25.12 -26.83
CA TYR A 737 -25.15 -23.71 -27.04
C TYR A 737 -25.73 -23.15 -28.34
N LEU A 738 -25.73 -23.93 -29.44
CA LEU A 738 -26.40 -23.55 -30.68
C LEU A 738 -27.92 -23.38 -30.50
N ASN A 739 -28.55 -24.20 -29.65
CA ASN A 739 -29.98 -24.04 -29.32
C ASN A 739 -30.23 -22.75 -28.53
N ALA A 740 -29.38 -22.41 -27.55
CA ALA A 740 -29.45 -21.15 -26.82
C ALA A 740 -29.32 -19.94 -27.76
N ILE A 741 -28.36 -19.99 -28.71
CA ILE A 741 -28.18 -18.97 -29.76
C ILE A 741 -29.40 -18.90 -30.69
N GLY A 742 -30.05 -20.03 -30.99
CA GLY A 742 -31.24 -20.06 -31.81
C GLY A 742 -32.43 -19.32 -31.19
N HIS A 743 -32.53 -19.33 -29.85
CA HIS A 743 -33.56 -18.61 -29.10
C HIS A 743 -33.19 -17.13 -28.85
N ASP A 744 -31.91 -16.84 -28.61
CA ASP A 744 -31.39 -15.47 -28.50
C ASP A 744 -30.04 -15.34 -29.22
N PRO A 745 -30.03 -14.87 -30.48
CA PRO A 745 -28.82 -14.69 -31.26
C PRO A 745 -27.83 -13.69 -30.65
N GLN A 746 -28.30 -12.78 -29.78
CA GLN A 746 -27.47 -11.79 -29.10
C GLN A 746 -26.91 -12.30 -27.77
N PHE A 747 -27.21 -13.55 -27.39
CA PHE A 747 -26.72 -14.14 -26.16
C PHE A 747 -25.23 -14.47 -26.22
N ARG A 748 -24.41 -13.45 -25.95
CA ARG A 748 -22.94 -13.46 -26.13
C ARG A 748 -22.25 -14.63 -25.45
N LEU A 749 -22.72 -15.03 -24.28
CA LEU A 749 -22.09 -16.10 -23.51
C LEU A 749 -22.09 -17.43 -24.27
N ALA A 750 -23.16 -17.74 -25.01
CA ALA A 750 -23.24 -18.96 -25.83
C ALA A 750 -22.25 -18.97 -26.99
N TRP A 751 -22.02 -17.81 -27.59
CA TRP A 751 -21.01 -17.66 -28.64
C TRP A 751 -19.58 -17.84 -28.14
N VAL A 752 -19.27 -17.29 -26.97
CA VAL A 752 -17.94 -17.47 -26.34
C VAL A 752 -17.70 -18.94 -26.04
N LYS A 753 -18.69 -19.64 -25.46
CA LYS A 753 -18.58 -21.08 -25.18
C LYS A 753 -18.42 -21.90 -26.46
N LEU A 754 -19.17 -21.56 -27.50
CA LEU A 754 -19.05 -22.23 -28.80
C LEU A 754 -17.67 -22.01 -29.45
N TYR A 755 -17.13 -20.79 -29.39
CA TYR A 755 -15.78 -20.46 -29.87
C TYR A 755 -14.68 -21.22 -29.10
N GLN A 756 -14.80 -21.32 -27.77
CA GLN A 756 -13.85 -22.07 -26.94
C GLN A 756 -13.79 -23.55 -27.33
N LEU A 757 -14.96 -24.18 -27.57
CA LEU A 757 -15.01 -25.55 -28.08
C LEU A 757 -14.33 -25.66 -29.46
N ALA A 758 -14.60 -24.71 -30.35
CA ALA A 758 -14.03 -24.67 -31.70
C ALA A 758 -12.50 -24.54 -31.69
N LYS A 759 -11.94 -23.69 -30.81
CA LYS A 759 -10.49 -23.52 -30.61
C LYS A 759 -9.83 -24.82 -30.13
N SER A 760 -10.52 -25.57 -29.28
CA SER A 760 -10.10 -26.90 -28.80
C SER A 760 -10.31 -28.04 -29.81
N GLY A 761 -10.72 -27.73 -31.05
CA GLY A 761 -10.90 -28.71 -32.13
C GLY A 761 -12.31 -29.29 -32.27
N TYR A 762 -13.26 -28.90 -31.41
CA TYR A 762 -14.63 -29.42 -31.42
C TYR A 762 -15.60 -28.45 -32.11
N GLY A 763 -16.11 -28.82 -33.28
CA GLY A 763 -17.12 -28.02 -33.97
C GLY A 763 -16.63 -26.71 -34.61
N ALA A 764 -15.38 -26.66 -35.08
CA ALA A 764 -14.82 -25.49 -35.77
C ALA A 764 -15.67 -25.01 -36.96
N ASN A 765 -16.13 -25.94 -37.81
CA ASN A 765 -17.01 -25.62 -38.93
C ASN A 765 -18.38 -25.14 -38.44
N ALA A 766 -18.95 -25.79 -37.41
CA ALA A 766 -20.24 -25.40 -36.85
C ALA A 766 -20.21 -23.98 -36.24
N PHE A 767 -19.11 -23.60 -35.58
CA PHE A 767 -18.91 -22.21 -35.12
C PHE A 767 -18.84 -21.25 -36.30
N THR A 768 -18.03 -21.57 -37.31
CA THR A 768 -17.85 -20.74 -38.51
C THR A 768 -19.18 -20.53 -39.24
N ASP A 769 -19.92 -21.60 -39.52
CA ASP A 769 -21.20 -21.56 -40.21
C ASP A 769 -22.25 -20.75 -39.43
N ALA A 770 -22.33 -20.97 -38.11
CA ALA A 770 -23.25 -20.23 -37.26
C ALA A 770 -22.88 -18.73 -37.21
N ALA A 771 -21.58 -18.42 -37.05
CA ALA A 771 -21.09 -17.05 -36.98
C ALA A 771 -21.37 -16.29 -38.28
N LEU A 772 -21.03 -16.87 -39.44
CA LEU A 772 -21.30 -16.29 -40.75
C LEU A 772 -22.81 -16.10 -40.99
N LYS A 773 -23.63 -17.10 -40.65
CA LYS A 773 -25.09 -16.99 -40.74
C LYS A 773 -25.63 -15.82 -39.92
N THR A 774 -25.12 -15.62 -38.71
CA THR A 774 -25.55 -14.56 -37.79
C THR A 774 -25.06 -13.19 -38.22
N LEU A 775 -23.82 -13.10 -38.72
CA LEU A 775 -23.24 -11.87 -39.27
C LEU A 775 -23.98 -11.41 -40.54
N ASN A 776 -24.58 -12.33 -41.30
CA ASN A 776 -25.36 -12.02 -42.50
C ASN A 776 -26.79 -11.54 -42.21
N THR A 777 -27.35 -11.85 -41.04
CA THR A 777 -28.76 -11.53 -40.69
C THR A 777 -28.89 -10.45 -39.63
N SER A 778 -27.85 -10.20 -38.84
CA SER A 778 -27.82 -9.20 -37.78
C SER A 778 -27.20 -7.89 -38.28
N LYS A 779 -27.71 -6.74 -37.80
CA LYS A 779 -27.02 -5.45 -37.97
C LYS A 779 -25.79 -5.43 -37.06
N ASP A 780 -24.71 -6.00 -37.59
CA ASP A 780 -23.29 -6.00 -37.19
C ASP A 780 -22.94 -6.25 -35.70
N PRO A 781 -22.87 -7.53 -35.26
CA PRO A 781 -22.23 -7.88 -33.99
C PRO A 781 -20.70 -7.90 -34.14
N SER A 782 -20.05 -6.74 -34.05
CA SER A 782 -18.59 -6.61 -34.21
C SER A 782 -17.78 -7.51 -33.27
N TRP A 783 -18.31 -7.78 -32.06
CA TRP A 783 -17.72 -8.72 -31.10
C TRP A 783 -17.64 -10.15 -31.65
N LEU A 784 -18.64 -10.60 -32.42
CA LEU A 784 -18.67 -11.94 -33.03
C LEU A 784 -17.70 -12.02 -34.21
N ARG A 785 -17.60 -10.94 -34.99
CA ARG A 785 -16.64 -10.82 -36.10
C ARG A 785 -15.19 -10.91 -35.61
N ARG A 786 -14.88 -10.30 -34.46
CA ARG A 786 -13.55 -10.43 -33.82
C ARG A 786 -13.23 -11.87 -33.41
N LEU A 787 -14.20 -12.58 -32.80
CA LEU A 787 -14.03 -14.00 -32.46
C LEU A 787 -13.80 -14.86 -33.72
N LEU A 788 -14.50 -14.56 -34.81
CA LEU A 788 -14.31 -15.25 -36.10
C LEU A 788 -12.91 -14.97 -36.70
N ALA A 789 -12.43 -13.73 -36.66
CA ALA A 789 -11.09 -13.38 -37.12
C ALA A 789 -10.00 -14.15 -36.36
N GLU A 790 -10.10 -14.19 -35.03
CA GLU A 790 -9.17 -14.94 -34.18
C GLU A 790 -9.26 -16.45 -34.44
N HIS A 791 -10.47 -16.98 -34.72
CA HIS A 791 -10.64 -18.37 -35.14
C HIS A 791 -9.84 -18.69 -36.41
N TYR A 792 -9.86 -17.80 -37.41
CA TYR A 792 -9.10 -17.99 -38.65
C TYR A 792 -7.59 -17.90 -38.44
N VAL A 793 -7.09 -16.99 -37.60
CA VAL A 793 -5.67 -16.93 -37.22
C VAL A 793 -5.21 -18.25 -36.61
N ASN A 794 -5.98 -18.80 -35.67
CA ASN A 794 -5.67 -20.10 -35.05
C ASN A 794 -5.70 -21.28 -36.05
N LYS A 795 -6.44 -21.15 -37.15
CA LYS A 795 -6.50 -22.13 -38.25
C LYS A 795 -5.46 -21.90 -39.34
N GLN A 796 -4.60 -20.87 -39.20
CA GLN A 796 -3.62 -20.44 -40.20
C GLN A 796 -4.28 -20.02 -41.55
N LEU A 797 -5.56 -19.65 -41.50
CA LEU A 797 -6.34 -19.17 -42.65
C LEU A 797 -6.17 -17.65 -42.77
N THR A 798 -5.00 -17.25 -43.28
CA THR A 798 -4.53 -15.86 -43.26
C THR A 798 -5.43 -14.91 -44.06
N ALA A 799 -5.90 -15.32 -45.24
CA ALA A 799 -6.72 -14.47 -46.10
C ALA A 799 -8.10 -14.18 -45.47
N GLU A 800 -8.70 -15.20 -44.87
CA GLU A 800 -9.98 -15.12 -44.17
C GLU A 800 -9.87 -14.27 -42.90
N ALA A 801 -8.78 -14.41 -42.14
CA ALA A 801 -8.49 -13.59 -40.98
C ALA A 801 -8.34 -12.11 -41.35
N ILE A 802 -7.54 -11.81 -42.39
CA ILE A 802 -7.36 -10.45 -42.92
C ILE A 802 -8.71 -9.84 -43.29
N THR A 803 -9.53 -10.59 -44.04
CA THR A 803 -10.86 -10.11 -44.48
C THR A 803 -11.74 -9.70 -43.29
N GLN A 804 -11.75 -10.48 -42.20
CA GLN A 804 -12.55 -10.14 -41.02
C GLN A 804 -11.99 -8.93 -40.26
N TYR A 805 -10.66 -8.81 -40.14
CA TYR A 805 -10.03 -7.65 -39.49
C TYR A 805 -10.18 -6.36 -40.29
N GLU A 806 -10.03 -6.40 -41.63
CA GLU A 806 -10.29 -5.24 -42.49
C GLU A 806 -11.76 -4.81 -42.42
N THR A 807 -12.69 -5.77 -42.38
CA THR A 807 -14.13 -5.47 -42.22
C THR A 807 -14.41 -4.80 -40.87
N LEU A 808 -13.72 -5.22 -39.80
CA LEU A 808 -13.82 -4.55 -38.50
C LEU A 808 -13.29 -3.11 -38.57
N LEU A 809 -12.11 -2.89 -39.14
CA LEU A 809 -11.52 -1.55 -39.23
C LEU A 809 -12.32 -0.59 -40.13
N ALA A 810 -13.03 -1.13 -41.13
CA ALA A 810 -13.95 -0.36 -41.97
C ALA A 810 -15.22 0.11 -41.23
N ASN A 811 -15.52 -0.48 -40.06
CA ASN A 811 -16.54 0.03 -39.15
C ASN A 811 -15.90 1.10 -38.25
N GLY A 812 -16.52 2.29 -38.21
CA GLY A 812 -15.98 3.48 -37.52
C GLY A 812 -15.70 3.30 -36.03
N ASP A 813 -16.30 2.30 -35.38
CA ASP A 813 -16.07 2.00 -33.96
C ASP A 813 -14.70 1.35 -33.68
N PHE A 814 -14.04 0.77 -34.70
CA PHE A 814 -12.80 0.00 -34.53
C PHE A 814 -11.61 0.56 -35.32
N THR A 815 -11.80 1.64 -36.08
CA THR A 815 -10.75 2.24 -36.92
C THR A 815 -9.48 2.61 -36.15
N GLU A 816 -9.57 2.85 -34.85
CA GLU A 816 -8.46 3.23 -33.98
C GLU A 816 -8.09 2.10 -32.96
N ASP A 817 -8.42 0.83 -33.25
CA ASP A 817 -8.04 -0.31 -32.40
C ASP A 817 -6.59 -0.77 -32.70
N ALA A 818 -5.67 -0.44 -31.80
CA ALA A 818 -4.24 -0.75 -31.92
C ALA A 818 -3.96 -2.25 -32.07
N LEU A 819 -4.72 -3.12 -31.40
CA LEU A 819 -4.50 -4.58 -31.42
C LEU A 819 -4.92 -5.17 -32.76
N LEU A 820 -5.97 -4.65 -33.39
CA LEU A 820 -6.37 -5.10 -34.72
C LEU A 820 -5.32 -4.72 -35.77
N HIS A 821 -4.80 -3.49 -35.71
CA HIS A 821 -3.69 -3.08 -36.54
C HIS A 821 -2.43 -3.93 -36.28
N ASN A 822 -2.14 -4.26 -35.02
CA ASN A 822 -0.98 -5.09 -34.67
C ASN A 822 -1.07 -6.48 -35.30
N ASN A 823 -2.25 -7.10 -35.22
CA ASN A 823 -2.50 -8.41 -35.80
C ASN A 823 -2.41 -8.37 -37.32
N LEU A 824 -2.97 -7.35 -37.97
CA LEU A 824 -2.84 -7.17 -39.42
C LEU A 824 -1.39 -6.93 -39.86
N ALA A 825 -0.61 -6.14 -39.11
CA ALA A 825 0.81 -5.93 -39.41
C ALA A 825 1.57 -7.25 -39.46
N ASN A 826 1.36 -8.12 -38.47
CA ASN A 826 1.96 -9.45 -38.42
C ASN A 826 1.46 -10.39 -39.53
N LEU A 827 0.16 -10.36 -39.85
CA LEU A 827 -0.41 -11.18 -40.94
C LEU A 827 0.08 -10.75 -42.33
N TYR A 828 0.32 -9.46 -42.54
CA TYR A 828 0.83 -8.94 -43.82
C TYR A 828 2.33 -9.10 -43.99
N LEU A 829 3.10 -9.31 -42.91
CA LEU A 829 4.57 -9.33 -42.96
C LEU A 829 5.15 -10.33 -43.99
N GLY A 830 4.47 -11.46 -44.21
CA GLY A 830 4.86 -12.48 -45.19
C GLY A 830 4.29 -12.29 -46.61
N SER A 831 3.38 -11.34 -46.83
CA SER A 831 2.65 -11.19 -48.12
C SER A 831 2.73 -9.78 -48.71
N ASP A 832 2.68 -8.74 -47.90
CA ASP A 832 2.72 -7.33 -48.30
C ASP A 832 3.38 -6.49 -47.20
N THR A 833 4.70 -6.30 -47.31
CA THR A 833 5.49 -5.57 -46.31
C THR A 833 5.13 -4.09 -46.22
N ALA A 834 4.58 -3.48 -47.28
CA ALA A 834 4.15 -2.10 -47.26
C ALA A 834 2.88 -1.93 -46.39
N LYS A 835 1.90 -2.84 -46.54
CA LYS A 835 0.73 -2.88 -45.65
C LYS A 835 1.12 -3.24 -44.22
N ALA A 836 2.08 -4.15 -44.04
CA ALA A 836 2.59 -4.51 -42.72
C ALA A 836 3.15 -3.27 -42.00
N LEU A 837 3.96 -2.46 -42.70
CA LEU A 837 4.52 -1.22 -42.16
C LEU A 837 3.43 -0.19 -41.83
N GLN A 838 2.47 0.02 -42.74
CA GLN A 838 1.36 0.96 -42.51
C GLN A 838 0.57 0.60 -41.23
N HIS A 839 0.27 -0.67 -41.04
CA HIS A 839 -0.44 -1.12 -39.85
C HIS A 839 0.43 -1.04 -38.59
N ALA A 840 1.72 -1.36 -38.67
CA ALA A 840 2.63 -1.23 -37.53
C ALA A 840 2.84 0.23 -37.08
N GLU A 841 2.95 1.17 -38.02
CA GLU A 841 3.00 2.61 -37.73
C GLU A 841 1.71 3.09 -37.06
N LYS A 842 0.55 2.61 -37.54
CA LYS A 842 -0.75 2.93 -36.93
C LYS A 842 -0.86 2.34 -35.52
N THR A 843 -0.40 1.11 -35.29
CA THR A 843 -0.31 0.50 -33.96
C THR A 843 0.56 1.36 -33.04
N LEU A 844 1.72 1.81 -33.50
CA LEU A 844 2.62 2.67 -32.73
C LEU A 844 2.01 4.03 -32.40
N ALA A 845 1.31 4.65 -33.36
CA ALA A 845 0.62 5.92 -33.11
C ALA A 845 -0.47 5.79 -32.03
N LEU A 846 -1.14 4.63 -31.97
CA LEU A 846 -2.23 4.36 -31.03
C LEU A 846 -1.76 3.87 -29.66
N ALA A 847 -0.63 3.17 -29.62
CA ALA A 847 -0.09 2.53 -28.42
C ALA A 847 1.43 2.79 -28.28
N PRO A 848 1.89 4.05 -28.23
CA PRO A 848 3.31 4.41 -28.38
C PRO A 848 4.24 3.90 -27.26
N LYS A 849 3.70 3.64 -26.07
CA LYS A 849 4.44 3.14 -24.90
C LYS A 849 4.07 1.69 -24.55
N GLN A 850 3.66 0.89 -25.54
CA GLN A 850 3.36 -0.53 -25.34
C GLN A 850 4.43 -1.41 -25.97
N ALA A 851 4.93 -2.39 -25.22
CA ALA A 851 5.97 -3.30 -25.68
C ALA A 851 5.60 -4.01 -26.99
N PHE A 852 4.38 -4.54 -27.10
CA PHE A 852 3.92 -5.25 -28.32
C PHE A 852 3.88 -4.34 -29.57
N SER A 853 3.63 -3.05 -29.37
CA SER A 853 3.53 -2.08 -30.45
C SER A 853 4.91 -1.71 -30.98
N LEU A 854 5.85 -1.43 -30.07
CA LEU A 854 7.24 -1.17 -30.40
C LEU A 854 7.89 -2.41 -31.01
N ASP A 855 7.61 -3.60 -30.46
CA ASP A 855 8.12 -4.86 -31.00
C ASP A 855 7.66 -5.09 -32.44
N THR A 856 6.35 -5.03 -32.70
CA THR A 856 5.81 -5.25 -34.05
C THR A 856 6.36 -4.23 -35.06
N TYR A 857 6.44 -2.94 -34.68
CA TYR A 857 7.05 -1.93 -35.55
C TYR A 857 8.54 -2.17 -35.79
N GLY A 858 9.30 -2.44 -34.73
CA GLY A 858 10.73 -2.75 -34.82
C GLY A 858 11.00 -4.01 -35.65
N TRP A 859 10.15 -5.03 -35.52
CA TRP A 859 10.27 -6.27 -36.29
C TRP A 859 9.96 -6.07 -37.77
N VAL A 860 8.91 -5.32 -38.10
CA VAL A 860 8.58 -4.96 -39.49
C VAL A 860 9.71 -4.15 -40.12
N LEU A 861 10.32 -3.21 -39.38
CA LEU A 861 11.50 -2.47 -39.84
C LEU A 861 12.70 -3.39 -40.09
N ALA A 862 12.97 -4.34 -39.20
CA ALA A 862 14.05 -5.31 -39.36
C ALA A 862 13.85 -6.17 -40.62
N GLN A 863 12.64 -6.68 -40.84
CA GLN A 863 12.29 -7.44 -42.05
C GLN A 863 12.34 -6.60 -43.33
N SER A 864 12.10 -5.29 -43.21
CA SER A 864 12.22 -4.33 -44.31
C SER A 864 13.66 -3.85 -44.56
N GLY A 865 14.66 -4.37 -43.82
CA GLY A 865 16.08 -4.04 -43.98
C GLY A 865 16.55 -2.78 -43.25
N GLN A 866 15.70 -2.14 -42.44
CA GLN A 866 16.01 -0.90 -41.72
C GLN A 866 16.60 -1.17 -40.34
N TYR A 867 17.72 -1.90 -40.30
CA TYR A 867 18.24 -2.51 -39.06
C TYR A 867 18.63 -1.52 -37.95
N GLN A 868 19.20 -0.36 -38.30
CA GLN A 868 19.63 0.62 -37.29
C GLN A 868 18.45 1.26 -36.55
N GLN A 869 17.35 1.51 -37.25
CA GLN A 869 16.12 2.02 -36.63
C GLN A 869 15.42 0.90 -35.85
N ALA A 870 15.39 -0.31 -36.42
CA ALA A 870 14.80 -1.47 -35.77
C ALA A 870 15.42 -1.76 -34.40
N VAL A 871 16.75 -1.77 -34.27
CA VAL A 871 17.40 -2.11 -32.99
C VAL A 871 17.09 -1.09 -31.88
N ALA A 872 16.99 0.21 -32.22
CA ALA A 872 16.63 1.25 -31.27
C ALA A 872 15.21 1.02 -30.72
N ILE A 873 14.23 0.83 -31.61
CA ILE A 873 12.83 0.59 -31.24
C ILE A 873 12.70 -0.72 -30.45
N LEU A 874 13.35 -1.80 -30.90
CA LEU A 874 13.27 -3.10 -30.23
C LEU A 874 13.89 -3.06 -28.82
N ARG A 875 14.94 -2.27 -28.59
CA ARG A 875 15.49 -2.07 -27.25
C ARG A 875 14.54 -1.34 -26.32
N GLN A 876 13.77 -0.37 -26.83
CA GLN A 876 12.70 0.25 -26.05
C GLN A 876 11.58 -0.75 -25.76
N ALA A 877 11.21 -1.60 -26.71
CA ALA A 877 10.26 -2.70 -26.48
C ALA A 877 10.76 -3.65 -25.37
N ASN A 878 12.03 -4.05 -25.41
CA ASN A 878 12.66 -4.89 -24.39
C ASN A 878 12.80 -4.16 -23.05
N ALA A 879 12.94 -2.83 -23.05
CA ALA A 879 12.95 -2.06 -21.81
C ALA A 879 11.60 -2.12 -21.08
N LEU A 880 10.49 -2.20 -21.82
CA LEU A 880 9.14 -2.28 -21.28
C LEU A 880 8.69 -3.72 -20.95
N ASN A 881 9.23 -4.71 -21.67
CA ASN A 881 8.94 -6.13 -21.43
C ASN A 881 10.19 -6.95 -21.72
N ALA A 882 11.10 -6.98 -20.75
CA ALA A 882 12.37 -7.66 -20.87
C ALA A 882 12.19 -9.18 -20.81
N THR A 883 11.10 -9.69 -20.24
CA THR A 883 10.87 -11.14 -20.12
C THR A 883 10.35 -11.79 -21.41
N ASP A 884 10.00 -11.02 -22.45
CA ASP A 884 9.49 -11.57 -23.70
C ASP A 884 10.62 -12.15 -24.60
N PRO A 885 10.63 -13.46 -24.86
CA PRO A 885 11.66 -14.09 -25.68
C PRO A 885 11.61 -13.67 -27.15
N ALA A 886 10.45 -13.28 -27.69
CA ALA A 886 10.31 -12.86 -29.08
C ALA A 886 11.05 -11.54 -29.33
N ILE A 887 10.87 -10.55 -28.43
CA ILE A 887 11.54 -9.25 -28.52
C ILE A 887 13.07 -9.43 -28.51
N ARG A 888 13.58 -10.24 -27.58
CA ARG A 888 15.03 -10.53 -27.50
C ARG A 888 15.55 -11.22 -28.75
N PHE A 889 14.78 -12.14 -29.33
CA PHE A 889 15.13 -12.77 -30.60
C PHE A 889 15.16 -11.75 -31.75
N HIS A 890 14.16 -10.86 -31.85
CA HIS A 890 14.13 -9.79 -32.85
C HIS A 890 15.35 -8.85 -32.73
N ILE A 891 15.75 -8.50 -31.51
CA ILE A 891 16.99 -7.74 -31.25
C ILE A 891 18.21 -8.52 -31.74
N ALA A 892 18.35 -9.78 -31.33
CA ALA A 892 19.49 -10.61 -31.72
C ALA A 892 19.61 -10.76 -33.24
N TYR A 893 18.49 -11.04 -33.93
CA TYR A 893 18.43 -11.08 -35.39
C TYR A 893 18.93 -9.77 -36.00
N THR A 894 18.46 -8.64 -35.47
CA THR A 894 18.81 -7.30 -35.97
C THR A 894 20.29 -6.97 -35.72
N LEU A 895 20.83 -7.32 -34.55
CA LEU A 895 22.24 -7.13 -34.21
C LEU A 895 23.17 -7.91 -35.14
N VAL A 896 22.79 -9.13 -35.54
CA VAL A 896 23.54 -9.91 -36.53
C VAL A 896 23.60 -9.20 -37.87
N LYS A 897 22.47 -8.63 -38.33
CA LYS A 897 22.42 -7.84 -39.56
C LYS A 897 23.24 -6.55 -39.50
N LEU A 898 23.43 -6.00 -38.30
CA LEU A 898 24.30 -4.86 -38.01
C LEU A 898 25.77 -5.23 -37.76
N GLN A 899 26.16 -6.51 -37.92
CA GLN A 899 27.52 -7.02 -37.65
C GLN A 899 27.98 -6.89 -36.18
N ARG A 900 27.05 -6.73 -35.23
CA ARG A 900 27.32 -6.66 -33.79
C ARG A 900 27.28 -8.03 -33.13
N GLN A 901 28.15 -8.93 -33.61
CA GLN A 901 28.06 -10.36 -33.30
C GLN A 901 28.31 -10.70 -31.83
N ALA A 902 29.23 -9.99 -31.15
CA ALA A 902 29.53 -10.25 -29.74
C ALA A 902 28.29 -10.03 -28.84
N GLU A 903 27.59 -8.92 -29.05
CA GLU A 903 26.37 -8.58 -28.33
C GLU A 903 25.22 -9.55 -28.68
N ALA A 904 25.08 -9.91 -29.96
CA ALA A 904 24.08 -10.88 -30.39
C ALA A 904 24.30 -12.27 -29.75
N ILE A 905 25.56 -12.73 -29.66
CA ILE A 905 25.91 -14.01 -29.02
C ILE A 905 25.57 -13.98 -27.53
N GLU A 906 25.90 -12.89 -26.83
CA GLU A 906 25.58 -12.75 -25.41
C GLU A 906 24.08 -12.81 -25.18
N LEU A 907 23.30 -12.03 -25.94
CA LEU A 907 21.85 -12.01 -25.83
C LEU A 907 21.21 -13.36 -26.17
N LEU A 908 21.68 -14.05 -27.22
CA LEU A 908 21.17 -15.38 -27.60
C LEU A 908 21.49 -16.44 -26.54
N ARG A 909 22.67 -16.38 -25.91
CA ARG A 909 23.02 -17.29 -24.79
C ARG A 909 22.09 -17.07 -23.60
N GLN A 910 21.84 -15.82 -23.24
CA GLN A 910 20.91 -15.48 -22.16
C GLN A 910 19.47 -15.92 -22.49
N LEU A 911 19.01 -15.66 -23.72
CA LEU A 911 17.68 -16.05 -24.20
C LEU A 911 17.46 -17.56 -24.11
N LEU A 912 18.42 -18.36 -24.61
CA LEU A 912 18.32 -19.82 -24.68
C LEU A 912 18.57 -20.51 -23.33
N ALA A 913 19.31 -19.89 -22.41
CA ALA A 913 19.49 -20.39 -21.05
C ALA A 913 18.20 -20.27 -20.21
N ASN A 914 17.41 -19.22 -20.46
CA ASN A 914 16.30 -18.83 -19.56
C ASN A 914 14.90 -19.16 -20.09
N SER A 915 14.74 -19.63 -21.34
CA SER A 915 13.43 -19.88 -21.98
C SER A 915 13.26 -21.31 -22.47
N ASN A 916 12.38 -22.08 -21.81
CA ASN A 916 12.16 -23.49 -22.13
C ASN A 916 11.37 -23.73 -23.43
N ASP A 917 10.50 -22.82 -23.87
CA ASP A 917 9.73 -22.94 -25.12
C ASP A 917 9.21 -21.58 -25.61
N PHE A 918 9.43 -21.25 -26.89
CA PHE A 918 8.90 -20.04 -27.56
C PHE A 918 8.92 -20.22 -29.08
N THR A 919 8.08 -19.46 -29.80
CA THR A 919 7.81 -19.65 -31.24
C THR A 919 9.09 -19.67 -32.10
N GLU A 920 10.02 -18.76 -31.85
CA GLU A 920 11.26 -18.59 -32.62
C GLU A 920 12.44 -19.42 -32.08
N LYS A 921 12.23 -20.29 -31.09
CA LYS A 921 13.32 -21.02 -30.40
C LYS A 921 14.26 -21.75 -31.36
N GLN A 922 13.70 -22.46 -32.33
CA GLN A 922 14.50 -23.19 -33.33
C GLN A 922 15.36 -22.23 -34.16
N GLN A 923 14.83 -21.06 -34.53
CA GLN A 923 15.55 -20.04 -35.27
C GLN A 923 16.66 -19.40 -34.41
N ALA A 924 16.38 -19.13 -33.13
CA ALA A 924 17.36 -18.60 -32.18
C ALA A 924 18.55 -19.56 -31.97
N THR A 925 18.28 -20.87 -31.81
CA THR A 925 19.33 -21.90 -31.68
C THR A 925 20.20 -21.96 -32.92
N GLN A 926 19.60 -22.03 -34.11
CA GLN A 926 20.33 -22.05 -35.38
C GLN A 926 21.19 -20.81 -35.58
N LEU A 927 20.67 -19.63 -35.21
CA LEU A 927 21.41 -18.37 -35.31
C LEU A 927 22.64 -18.35 -34.38
N LEU A 928 22.50 -18.82 -33.14
CA LEU A 928 23.63 -18.90 -32.19
C LEU A 928 24.72 -19.86 -32.69
N GLU A 929 24.34 -21.05 -33.16
CA GLU A 929 25.28 -22.04 -33.68
C GLU A 929 26.10 -21.50 -34.86
N GLN A 930 25.45 -20.79 -35.79
CA GLN A 930 26.11 -20.15 -36.93
C GLN A 930 27.14 -19.11 -36.50
N LEU A 931 26.81 -18.26 -35.53
CA LEU A 931 27.69 -17.19 -35.05
C LEU A 931 28.91 -17.73 -34.27
N VAL A 932 28.70 -18.77 -33.44
CA VAL A 932 29.80 -19.38 -32.68
C VAL A 932 30.75 -20.12 -33.62
N ALA A 933 30.23 -20.84 -34.62
CA ALA A 933 31.06 -21.50 -35.63
C ALA A 933 31.91 -20.50 -36.42
N ALA A 934 31.33 -19.37 -36.82
CA ALA A 934 32.02 -18.32 -37.57
C ALA A 934 33.12 -17.58 -36.77
N ASN A 935 33.00 -17.50 -35.43
CA ASN A 935 34.03 -16.91 -34.55
C ASN A 935 35.15 -17.90 -34.16
N SER A 936 34.95 -19.19 -34.43
CA SER A 936 35.93 -20.25 -34.13
C SER A 936 36.79 -20.67 -35.33
N ALA A 937 36.45 -20.18 -36.53
CA ALA A 937 37.18 -20.35 -37.79
C ALA A 937 37.98 -19.09 -38.11
#